data_AF-A0A4Y5Z218-F1
#
_entry.id   AF-A0A4Y5Z218-F1
#
_cell.length_a   1.000
_cell.length_b   1.000
_cell.length_c   1.000
_cell.angle_alpha   90.00
_cell.angle_beta   90.00
_cell.angle_gamma   90.00
#
_symmetry.space_group_name_H-M   'P 1'
#
loop_
_entity.id
_entity.type
_entity.pdbx_description
1 polymer ?
#
loop_
_entity_poly.entity_id
_entity_poly.type
_entity_poly.pdbx_seq_one_letter_code
_entity_poly.pdbx_strand_id
1 'polypeptide(L)'
;MIARRTVLLTAAISAALGLVACHKKDEAAKADPHAVAAAQAALSSPAWLRQHLPAQTVAYVRIPSPWGMLNAVPNGRPLDAALSTKAHLDAIARIRDGIARDKLLADLKAAPVVNLLLGDLRSPVEVALIDPVGIPSPASRAVMTAALDFASIDALNARLASLGGEQPLLAAPLDAQGNGRLAGGMGTVHYDLAQHRLWISGTLRSAGAEAAEENTALAALITDINKASASTAPALLTSLESRIDTSGEGFFGWITVRGVGAVAAAQTGDSPLGKLPADFASKADAIAFGAGTVHGRGQFQLLVHSPQARLLQYVAPSSFSPTVKSVGEPHWALTIASPTAETWKTFEGNLNLDFGPDGAKKFHEGVAHFARRFHFDPERYLAWFGPETVAFSDDAGLFYATRVRDWKAWHAFIEENKPNGWATGTATVDGTDVHWLQVPGQSAADLPANTPPAMRGFMQMVDRFGGRSWWTEEGDWAVFAKVPQALSDRAAAKPDTSLDEWFKARAYPGERTVLGFTATTHGAQRDAYYLYLSLLQFIGGATGSNPDISTLPSAHTLGLPDKGVVGAGVEADKDTLGLSVTYEQSPVELVGTGSSGLAAVAVTAIVAAVAIPQYQEYMIRADVQHGLDGLEPVKAAVAQRRLASGRFPANNAAAGLGAPESLGNDYLGSIEIGPGGEITATFDSTPPHKANAKLAGGQVVLTPEVTGKAIAWRCSAEGIQEKDLPEACRDAPIEP
;
A
#
# COMPACT_ATOMS: atom_id res chain seq x y z
N MET A 1 8.14 49.72 -54.34
CA MET A 1 8.96 48.89 -53.42
C MET A 1 8.40 48.76 -52.00
N ILE A 2 7.52 49.67 -51.54
CA ILE A 2 6.96 49.64 -50.17
C ILE A 2 5.84 48.59 -50.02
N ALA A 3 4.98 48.40 -51.04
CA ALA A 3 3.87 47.44 -50.98
C ALA A 3 4.30 45.95 -50.93
N ARG A 4 5.47 45.59 -51.47
CA ARG A 4 5.98 44.20 -51.40
C ARG A 4 6.54 43.85 -50.02
N ARG A 5 7.00 44.83 -49.23
CA ARG A 5 7.51 44.59 -47.86
C ARG A 5 6.38 44.35 -46.88
N THR A 6 5.25 45.04 -47.02
CA THR A 6 4.11 44.87 -46.13
C THR A 6 3.45 43.51 -46.29
N VAL A 7 3.31 43.01 -47.53
CA VAL A 7 2.73 41.68 -47.82
C VAL A 7 3.63 40.53 -47.36
N LEU A 8 4.96 40.69 -47.44
CA LEU A 8 5.90 39.71 -46.91
C LEU A 8 5.95 39.70 -45.37
N LEU A 9 5.75 40.85 -44.72
CA LEU A 9 5.65 40.92 -43.26
C LEU A 9 4.33 40.30 -42.75
N THR A 10 3.20 40.54 -43.40
CA THR A 10 1.94 39.88 -43.01
C THR A 10 1.96 38.40 -43.32
N ALA A 11 2.54 37.96 -44.45
CA ALA A 11 2.70 36.53 -44.72
C ALA A 11 3.67 35.84 -43.73
N ALA A 12 4.73 36.52 -43.30
CA ALA A 12 5.65 36.00 -42.28
C ALA A 12 5.02 35.96 -40.88
N ILE A 13 4.19 36.95 -40.52
CA ILE A 13 3.45 36.97 -39.24
C ILE A 13 2.31 35.94 -39.26
N SER A 14 1.62 35.75 -40.38
CA SER A 14 0.60 34.70 -40.54
C SER A 14 1.21 33.30 -40.63
N ALA A 15 2.41 33.14 -41.18
CA ALA A 15 3.15 31.87 -41.15
C ALA A 15 3.75 31.60 -39.76
N ALA A 16 4.21 32.64 -39.03
CA ALA A 16 4.66 32.50 -37.65
C ALA A 16 3.50 32.21 -36.67
N LEU A 17 2.34 32.82 -36.86
CA LEU A 17 1.11 32.50 -36.11
C LEU A 17 0.52 31.14 -36.53
N GLY A 18 0.67 30.75 -37.80
CA GLY A 18 0.28 29.43 -38.30
C GLY A 18 1.19 28.29 -37.81
N LEU A 19 2.48 28.56 -37.56
CA LEU A 19 3.42 27.58 -37.01
C LEU A 19 3.29 27.43 -35.48
N VAL A 20 2.73 28.43 -34.77
CA VAL A 20 2.39 28.29 -33.34
C VAL A 20 1.07 27.53 -33.14
N ALA A 21 0.19 27.49 -34.15
CA ALA A 21 -1.11 26.80 -34.08
C ALA A 21 -1.07 25.29 -34.40
N CYS A 22 0.11 24.71 -34.65
CA CYS A 22 0.31 23.26 -34.77
C CYS A 22 1.01 22.64 -33.56
N HIS A 23 0.92 23.24 -32.37
CA HIS A 23 1.17 22.48 -31.15
C HIS A 23 0.01 21.52 -30.94
N LYS A 24 0.33 20.22 -30.83
CA LYS A 24 -0.61 19.21 -30.34
C LYS A 24 -1.29 19.79 -29.10
N LYS A 25 -2.62 19.93 -29.15
CA LYS A 25 -3.43 20.61 -28.12
C LYS A 25 -3.32 20.00 -26.71
N ASP A 26 -2.64 18.86 -26.57
CA ASP A 26 -2.63 18.03 -25.37
C ASP A 26 -1.25 17.89 -24.71
N GLU A 27 -0.19 18.51 -25.22
CA GLU A 27 1.12 18.51 -24.53
C GLU A 27 1.24 19.74 -23.62
N ALA A 28 1.33 19.51 -22.30
CA ALA A 28 1.59 20.56 -21.32
C ALA A 28 2.83 21.39 -21.70
N ALA A 29 2.76 22.70 -21.50
CA ALA A 29 3.92 23.57 -21.69
C ALA A 29 5.07 23.09 -20.78
N LYS A 30 6.18 22.62 -21.37
CA LYS A 30 7.35 22.20 -20.60
C LYS A 30 7.97 23.42 -19.92
N ALA A 31 8.10 23.35 -18.60
CA ALA A 31 8.82 24.35 -17.83
C ALA A 31 10.28 24.44 -18.32
N ASP A 32 10.81 25.67 -18.37
CA ASP A 32 12.23 25.88 -18.65
C ASP A 32 13.08 25.21 -17.56
N PRO A 33 13.98 24.26 -17.89
CA PRO A 33 14.82 23.60 -16.90
C PRO A 33 15.64 24.56 -16.03
N HIS A 34 16.06 25.71 -16.57
CA HIS A 34 16.77 26.72 -15.79
C HIS A 34 15.86 27.40 -14.76
N ALA A 35 14.63 27.73 -15.14
CA ALA A 35 13.63 28.27 -14.23
C ALA A 35 13.23 27.26 -13.14
N VAL A 36 13.09 25.98 -13.50
CA VAL A 36 12.86 24.88 -12.56
C VAL A 36 13.98 24.78 -11.54
N ALA A 37 15.24 24.74 -11.99
CA ALA A 37 16.39 24.67 -11.10
C ALA A 37 16.50 25.91 -10.19
N ALA A 38 16.20 27.10 -10.71
CA ALA A 38 16.18 28.33 -9.91
C ALA A 38 15.08 28.30 -8.83
N ALA A 39 13.89 27.80 -9.17
CA ALA A 39 12.79 27.67 -8.22
C ALA A 39 13.09 26.61 -7.14
N GLN A 40 13.67 25.47 -7.52
CA GLN A 40 14.16 24.48 -6.56
C GLN A 40 15.21 25.09 -5.63
N ALA A 41 16.24 25.77 -6.16
CA ALA A 41 17.25 26.43 -5.34
C ALA A 41 16.66 27.49 -4.36
N ALA A 42 15.63 28.23 -4.78
CA ALA A 42 14.98 29.24 -3.95
C ALA A 42 14.06 28.65 -2.88
N LEU A 43 13.42 27.50 -3.15
CA LEU A 43 12.37 26.93 -2.31
C LEU A 43 12.86 25.72 -1.52
N SER A 44 13.29 24.69 -2.23
CA SER A 44 13.75 23.40 -1.74
C SER A 44 14.54 22.72 -2.86
N SER A 45 15.83 22.51 -2.64
CA SER A 45 16.67 21.74 -3.57
C SER A 45 16.38 20.23 -3.42
N PRO A 46 16.57 19.43 -4.48
CA PRO A 46 16.38 17.98 -4.39
C PRO A 46 17.25 17.36 -3.29
N ALA A 47 16.80 16.23 -2.76
CA ALA A 47 17.58 15.44 -1.82
C ALA A 47 19.00 15.21 -2.30
N TRP A 48 19.95 15.49 -1.42
CA TRP A 48 21.38 15.45 -1.69
C TRP A 48 21.99 14.13 -1.23
N LEU A 49 21.59 13.64 -0.06
CA LEU A 49 22.17 12.44 0.55
C LEU A 49 21.90 11.20 -0.30
N ARG A 50 20.75 11.11 -1.00
CA ARG A 50 20.47 10.01 -1.95
C ARG A 50 21.58 9.78 -2.99
N GLN A 51 22.34 10.83 -3.35
CA GLN A 51 23.44 10.76 -4.31
C GLN A 51 24.79 10.43 -3.65
N HIS A 52 24.82 10.30 -2.32
CA HIS A 52 26.02 10.18 -1.49
C HIS A 52 25.85 9.11 -0.40
N LEU A 53 24.87 8.20 -0.55
CA LEU A 53 24.65 7.13 0.42
C LEU A 53 25.80 6.13 0.40
N PRO A 54 26.40 5.80 1.56
CA PRO A 54 27.37 4.72 1.64
C PRO A 54 26.75 3.35 1.33
N ALA A 55 27.57 2.40 0.89
CA ALA A 55 27.13 1.03 0.59
C ALA A 55 26.57 0.31 1.84
N GLN A 56 27.00 0.73 3.03
CA GLN A 56 26.58 0.21 4.33
C GLN A 56 25.25 0.81 4.85
N THR A 57 24.52 1.54 3.99
CA THR A 57 23.21 2.09 4.35
C THR A 57 22.20 0.95 4.53
N VAL A 58 21.59 0.88 5.71
CA VAL A 58 20.58 -0.14 6.07
C VAL A 58 19.17 0.43 6.16
N ALA A 59 19.04 1.75 6.32
CA ALA A 59 17.77 2.44 6.15
C ALA A 59 18.00 3.86 5.61
N TYR A 60 17.04 4.38 4.86
CA TYR A 60 17.04 5.74 4.35
C TYR A 60 15.61 6.28 4.30
N VAL A 61 15.41 7.48 4.83
CA VAL A 61 14.14 8.20 4.77
C VAL A 61 14.41 9.61 4.31
N ARG A 62 13.58 10.07 3.37
CA ARG A 62 13.53 11.43 2.87
C ARG A 62 12.15 12.00 3.15
N ILE A 63 12.12 13.05 3.95
CA ILE A 63 10.92 13.81 4.29
C ILE A 63 10.95 15.11 3.48
N PRO A 64 9.97 15.37 2.61
CA PRO A 64 9.94 16.61 1.82
C PRO A 64 9.97 17.84 2.73
N SER A 65 10.53 18.95 2.23
CA SER A 65 10.36 20.23 2.91
C SER A 65 8.86 20.58 2.98
N PRO A 66 8.42 21.46 3.90
CA PRO A 66 7.02 21.90 3.92
C PRO A 66 6.56 22.44 2.57
N TRP A 67 7.42 23.17 1.84
CA TRP A 67 7.11 23.62 0.47
C TRP A 67 6.93 22.45 -0.49
N GLY A 68 7.76 21.41 -0.40
CA GLY A 68 7.60 20.17 -1.16
C GLY A 68 6.31 19.42 -0.80
N MET A 69 5.95 19.34 0.48
CA MET A 69 4.69 18.72 0.94
C MET A 69 3.44 19.46 0.42
N LEU A 70 3.54 20.78 0.28
CA LEU A 70 2.49 21.62 -0.32
C LEU A 70 2.52 21.61 -1.85
N ASN A 71 3.38 20.80 -2.47
CA ASN A 71 3.59 20.72 -3.91
C ASN A 71 3.92 22.09 -4.53
N ALA A 72 4.61 22.95 -3.76
CA ALA A 72 5.03 24.28 -4.18
C ALA A 72 6.38 24.26 -4.93
N VAL A 73 7.05 23.11 -4.94
CA VAL A 73 8.39 22.94 -5.52
C VAL A 73 8.25 22.14 -6.82
N PRO A 74 8.86 22.59 -7.93
CA PRO A 74 8.88 21.81 -9.17
C PRO A 74 9.43 20.39 -8.95
N ASN A 75 8.71 19.39 -9.43
CA ASN A 75 9.02 17.97 -9.19
C ASN A 75 8.84 17.09 -10.43
N GLY A 76 8.84 17.69 -11.62
CA GLY A 76 8.73 17.02 -12.92
C GLY A 76 7.31 16.86 -13.43
N ARG A 77 6.32 17.58 -12.86
CA ARG A 77 4.89 17.46 -13.19
C ARG A 77 4.37 18.68 -13.98
N PRO A 78 3.17 18.62 -14.58
CA PRO A 78 2.66 19.71 -15.42
C PRO A 78 2.58 21.10 -14.74
N LEU A 79 2.47 21.18 -13.41
CA LEU A 79 2.45 22.46 -12.68
C LEU A 79 3.82 23.14 -12.56
N ASP A 80 4.93 22.47 -12.90
CA ASP A 80 6.28 23.05 -12.81
C ASP A 80 6.38 24.38 -13.57
N ALA A 81 5.64 24.56 -14.67
CA ALA A 81 5.62 25.80 -15.44
C ALA A 81 5.04 26.98 -14.63
N ALA A 82 4.08 26.73 -13.74
CA ALA A 82 3.51 27.74 -12.85
C ALA A 82 4.41 27.97 -11.62
N LEU A 83 4.95 26.88 -11.06
CA LEU A 83 5.79 26.88 -9.85
C LEU A 83 7.21 27.41 -10.09
N SER A 84 7.62 27.59 -11.35
CA SER A 84 8.90 28.18 -11.72
C SER A 84 8.80 29.66 -12.14
N THR A 85 7.62 30.26 -12.05
CA THR A 85 7.43 31.67 -12.41
C THR A 85 7.99 32.60 -11.33
N LYS A 86 8.50 33.76 -11.74
CA LYS A 86 8.92 34.81 -10.80
C LYS A 86 7.79 35.24 -9.85
N ALA A 87 6.56 35.37 -10.35
CA ALA A 87 5.40 35.76 -9.53
C ALA A 87 5.15 34.78 -8.38
N HIS A 88 5.33 33.48 -8.63
CA HIS A 88 5.22 32.44 -7.62
C HIS A 88 6.32 32.52 -6.57
N LEU A 89 7.58 32.69 -7.00
CA LEU A 89 8.71 32.87 -6.07
C LEU A 89 8.54 34.13 -5.22
N ASP A 90 8.09 35.24 -5.81
CA ASP A 90 7.80 36.49 -5.11
C ASP A 90 6.65 36.32 -4.09
N ALA A 91 5.61 35.52 -4.42
CA ALA A 91 4.52 35.22 -3.50
C ALA A 91 5.00 34.42 -2.28
N ILE A 92 5.83 33.39 -2.48
CA ILE A 92 6.42 32.62 -1.37
C ILE A 92 7.38 33.47 -0.54
N ALA A 93 8.21 34.31 -1.19
CA ALA A 93 9.09 35.23 -0.49
C ALA A 93 8.30 36.19 0.44
N ARG A 94 7.17 36.72 -0.02
CA ARG A 94 6.26 37.54 0.82
C ARG A 94 5.69 36.77 2.00
N ILE A 95 5.33 35.50 1.81
CA ILE A 95 4.87 34.64 2.91
C ILE A 95 5.97 34.50 3.96
N ARG A 96 7.21 34.18 3.54
CA ARG A 96 8.37 34.06 4.43
C ARG A 96 8.64 35.37 5.20
N ASP A 97 8.60 36.51 4.50
CA ASP A 97 8.76 37.83 5.11
C ASP A 97 7.66 38.15 6.14
N GLY A 98 6.41 37.74 5.86
CA GLY A 98 5.29 37.91 6.79
C GLY A 98 5.45 37.06 8.05
N ILE A 99 5.81 35.77 7.92
CA ILE A 99 6.08 34.88 9.06
C ILE A 99 7.12 35.51 10.00
N ALA A 100 8.19 36.09 9.44
CA ALA A 100 9.25 36.70 10.23
C ALA A 100 8.80 37.97 11.00
N ARG A 101 7.72 38.64 10.57
CA ARG A 101 7.25 39.92 11.12
C ARG A 101 5.92 39.82 11.86
N ASP A 102 5.26 38.67 11.82
CA ASP A 102 3.92 38.50 12.36
C ASP A 102 3.91 38.48 13.90
N LYS A 103 3.13 39.37 14.49
CA LYS A 103 3.03 39.53 15.95
C LYS A 103 2.26 38.38 16.59
N LEU A 104 1.24 37.84 15.92
CA LEU A 104 0.43 36.75 16.48
C LEU A 104 1.26 35.46 16.58
N LEU A 105 2.04 35.13 15.56
CA LEU A 105 2.96 33.98 15.60
C LEU A 105 4.05 34.16 16.67
N ALA A 106 4.50 35.39 16.90
CA ALA A 106 5.44 35.70 17.98
C ALA A 106 4.79 35.52 19.36
N ASP A 107 3.57 36.03 19.56
CA ASP A 107 2.81 35.91 20.80
C ASP A 107 2.45 34.44 21.12
N LEU A 108 2.14 33.65 20.09
CA LEU A 108 1.89 32.20 20.19
C LEU A 108 3.16 31.37 20.41
N LYS A 109 4.35 31.99 20.44
CA LYS A 109 5.67 31.33 20.49
C LYS A 109 5.87 30.28 19.38
N ALA A 110 5.10 30.36 18.30
CA ALA A 110 5.16 29.45 17.16
C ALA A 110 6.13 29.96 16.07
N ALA A 111 6.40 31.26 16.03
CA ALA A 111 7.25 31.90 15.03
C ALA A 111 8.62 31.23 14.84
N PRO A 112 9.36 30.80 15.88
CA PRO A 112 10.64 30.11 15.70
C PRO A 112 10.54 28.82 14.87
N VAL A 113 9.57 27.97 15.19
CA VAL A 113 9.35 26.67 14.50
C VAL A 113 8.86 26.90 13.08
N VAL A 114 7.90 27.81 12.90
CA VAL A 114 7.35 28.14 11.58
C VAL A 114 8.44 28.76 10.69
N ASN A 115 9.29 29.65 11.22
CA ASN A 115 10.43 30.21 10.48
C ASN A 115 11.46 29.15 10.13
N LEU A 116 11.82 28.23 11.04
CA LEU A 116 12.76 27.16 10.70
C LEU A 116 12.23 26.32 9.52
N LEU A 117 10.95 25.94 9.58
CA LEU A 117 10.34 25.01 8.62
C LEU A 117 10.00 25.65 7.27
N LEU A 118 9.39 26.84 7.26
CA LEU A 118 8.93 27.52 6.03
C LEU A 118 9.91 28.60 5.55
N GLY A 119 10.67 29.18 6.48
CA GLY A 119 11.60 30.28 6.22
C GLY A 119 13.02 29.80 5.94
N ASP A 120 13.57 28.89 6.74
CA ASP A 120 15.02 28.59 6.75
C ASP A 120 15.36 27.25 6.06
N LEU A 121 14.48 26.25 6.09
CA LEU A 121 14.69 24.95 5.44
C LEU A 121 14.67 25.07 3.91
N ARG A 122 15.71 24.53 3.25
CA ARG A 122 15.96 24.62 1.79
C ARG A 122 16.16 23.27 1.12
N SER A 123 15.85 22.16 1.78
CA SER A 123 15.84 20.83 1.18
C SER A 123 14.87 19.90 1.90
N PRO A 124 14.58 18.72 1.36
CA PRO A 124 14.10 17.60 2.16
C PRO A 124 15.02 17.35 3.36
N VAL A 125 14.43 16.84 4.45
CA VAL A 125 15.18 16.28 5.56
C VAL A 125 15.48 14.82 5.23
N GLU A 126 16.75 14.47 5.21
CA GLU A 126 17.23 13.15 4.86
C GLU A 126 17.84 12.47 6.07
N VAL A 127 17.44 11.22 6.34
CA VAL A 127 17.94 10.41 7.44
C VAL A 127 18.42 9.08 6.87
N ALA A 128 19.66 8.71 7.15
CA ALA A 128 20.21 7.39 6.83
C ALA A 128 20.66 6.69 8.11
N LEU A 129 20.45 5.37 8.15
CA LEU A 129 21.00 4.47 9.15
C LEU A 129 22.12 3.69 8.49
N ILE A 130 23.32 3.76 9.05
CA ILE A 130 24.52 3.13 8.52
C ILE A 130 25.00 2.08 9.51
N ASP A 131 25.18 0.85 9.03
CA ASP A 131 25.67 -0.27 9.84
C ASP A 131 26.81 -1.00 9.13
N PRO A 132 28.00 -1.16 9.75
CA PRO A 132 29.13 -1.83 9.13
C PRO A 132 28.85 -3.27 8.65
N VAL A 133 27.89 -3.95 9.28
CA VAL A 133 27.51 -5.34 8.95
C VAL A 133 26.41 -5.39 7.88
N GLY A 134 25.81 -4.24 7.54
CA GLY A 134 24.73 -4.16 6.55
C GLY A 134 23.39 -4.69 7.06
N ILE A 135 23.22 -4.81 8.39
CA ILE A 135 21.97 -5.20 9.06
C ILE A 135 21.67 -4.17 10.17
N PRO A 136 20.43 -3.66 10.30
CA PRO A 136 20.07 -2.77 11.39
C PRO A 136 20.35 -3.40 12.77
N SER A 137 21.03 -2.66 13.64
CA SER A 137 21.42 -3.09 14.98
C SER A 137 21.39 -1.91 15.96
N PRO A 138 21.38 -2.14 17.28
CA PRO A 138 21.56 -1.07 18.26
C PRO A 138 22.89 -0.31 18.12
N ALA A 139 23.88 -0.86 17.41
CA ALA A 139 25.15 -0.19 17.13
C ALA A 139 25.11 0.67 15.85
N SER A 140 24.03 0.59 15.06
CA SER A 140 23.87 1.37 13.85
C SER A 140 23.92 2.87 14.15
N ARG A 141 24.54 3.61 13.24
CA ARG A 141 24.70 5.06 13.34
C ARG A 141 23.67 5.77 12.48
N ALA A 142 22.84 6.58 13.11
CA ALA A 142 21.94 7.46 12.39
C ALA A 142 22.70 8.72 11.96
N VAL A 143 22.43 9.18 10.74
CA VAL A 143 22.85 10.48 10.22
C VAL A 143 21.63 11.17 9.62
N MET A 144 21.38 12.40 10.03
CA MET A 144 20.35 13.28 9.49
C MET A 144 21.05 14.48 8.84
N THR A 145 20.56 14.89 7.68
CA THR A 145 21.02 16.11 7.01
C THR A 145 19.88 16.91 6.39
N ALA A 146 20.06 18.24 6.36
CA ALA A 146 19.16 19.18 5.68
C ALA A 146 19.94 20.45 5.30
N ALA A 147 19.55 21.11 4.21
CA ALA A 147 20.05 22.43 3.85
C ALA A 147 19.25 23.52 4.57
N LEU A 148 19.95 24.47 5.20
CA LEU A 148 19.37 25.58 5.97
C LEU A 148 19.98 26.92 5.55
N ASP A 149 19.14 27.93 5.35
CA ASP A 149 19.51 29.28 4.89
C ASP A 149 19.99 30.19 6.04
N PHE A 150 21.17 29.90 6.60
CA PHE A 150 21.82 30.74 7.61
C PHE A 150 23.13 31.33 7.10
N ALA A 151 23.29 32.65 7.26
CA ALA A 151 24.49 33.38 6.87
C ALA A 151 25.66 33.23 7.86
N SER A 152 25.40 32.73 9.08
CA SER A 152 26.43 32.49 10.10
C SER A 152 25.99 31.46 11.12
N ILE A 153 26.97 30.87 11.82
CA ILE A 153 26.73 29.95 12.94
C ILE A 153 25.99 30.66 14.09
N ASP A 154 26.29 31.95 14.33
CA ASP A 154 25.60 32.74 15.36
C ASP A 154 24.10 32.89 15.05
N ALA A 155 23.72 33.09 13.79
CA ALA A 155 22.33 33.18 13.37
C ALA A 155 21.60 31.84 13.58
N LEU A 156 22.26 30.73 13.26
CA LEU A 156 21.73 29.39 13.52
C LEU A 156 21.59 29.14 15.04
N ASN A 157 22.60 29.47 15.84
CA ASN A 157 22.56 29.34 17.30
C ASN A 157 21.39 30.13 17.90
N ALA A 158 21.18 31.37 17.44
CA ALA A 158 20.05 32.18 17.87
C ALA A 158 18.70 31.52 17.52
N ARG A 159 18.57 30.95 16.31
CA ARG A 159 17.37 30.19 15.92
C ARG A 159 17.18 28.97 16.82
N LEU A 160 18.19 28.14 16.99
CA LEU A 160 18.10 26.91 17.79
C LEU A 160 17.77 27.19 19.26
N ALA A 161 18.35 28.25 19.84
CA ALA A 161 18.01 28.70 21.18
C ALA A 161 16.52 29.10 21.30
N SER A 162 15.96 29.74 20.28
CA SER A 162 14.55 30.14 20.26
C SER A 162 13.56 28.96 20.10
N LEU A 163 14.03 27.79 19.68
CA LEU A 163 13.18 26.59 19.48
C LEU A 163 13.02 25.72 20.73
N GLY A 164 13.99 25.73 21.66
CA GLY A 164 14.02 24.82 22.81
C GLY A 164 12.93 25.05 23.86
N GLY A 165 12.26 26.21 23.86
CA GLY A 165 11.33 26.54 24.94
C GLY A 165 12.03 26.50 26.30
N GLU A 166 11.51 25.71 27.24
CA GLU A 166 12.12 25.53 28.58
C GLU A 166 13.34 24.58 28.60
N GLN A 167 13.51 23.74 27.58
CA GLN A 167 14.64 22.81 27.49
C GLN A 167 15.49 23.07 26.24
N PRO A 168 16.78 23.36 26.39
CA PRO A 168 17.62 23.67 25.23
C PRO A 168 17.71 22.45 24.29
N LEU A 169 17.70 22.68 22.97
CA LEU A 169 17.89 21.60 21.98
C LEU A 169 19.35 21.14 21.91
N LEU A 170 20.28 22.05 22.18
CA LEU A 170 21.71 21.78 22.21
C LEU A 170 22.24 21.87 23.65
N ALA A 171 23.24 21.05 23.99
CA ALA A 171 23.90 21.13 25.30
C ALA A 171 24.64 22.47 25.50
N ALA A 172 25.17 23.03 24.42
CA ALA A 172 25.76 24.36 24.33
C ALA A 172 25.58 24.88 22.89
N PRO A 173 25.67 26.21 22.66
CA PRO A 173 25.72 26.75 21.31
C PRO A 173 26.85 26.10 20.47
N LEU A 174 26.63 25.98 19.16
CA LEU A 174 27.64 25.49 18.23
C LEU A 174 28.88 26.38 18.27
N ASP A 175 30.06 25.78 18.19
CA ASP A 175 31.34 26.49 18.16
C ASP A 175 31.58 27.22 16.83
N ALA A 176 32.69 27.95 16.72
CA ALA A 176 33.04 28.70 15.50
C ALA A 176 33.28 27.81 14.27
N GLN A 177 33.46 26.51 14.46
CA GLN A 177 33.61 25.50 13.41
C GLN A 177 32.27 24.80 13.10
N GLY A 178 31.18 25.20 13.76
CA GLY A 178 29.83 24.69 13.56
C GLY A 178 29.54 23.40 14.33
N ASN A 179 30.41 22.96 15.25
CA ASN A 179 30.23 21.72 15.99
C ASN A 179 29.49 21.94 17.30
N GLY A 180 28.69 20.95 17.70
CA GLY A 180 28.04 20.92 19.01
C GLY A 180 27.38 19.59 19.32
N ARG A 181 26.50 19.59 20.32
CA ARG A 181 25.83 18.38 20.83
C ARG A 181 24.36 18.63 21.05
N LEU A 182 23.54 17.62 20.77
CA LEU A 182 22.15 17.60 21.21
C LEU A 182 22.09 17.56 22.74
N ALA A 183 21.09 18.26 23.30
CA ALA A 183 20.79 18.15 24.71
C ALA A 183 20.42 16.69 25.07
N GLY A 184 20.79 16.25 26.27
CA GLY A 184 20.65 14.86 26.70
C GLY A 184 21.73 13.91 26.18
N GLY A 185 22.70 14.40 25.39
CA GLY A 185 23.88 13.61 24.98
C GLY A 185 23.61 12.56 23.89
N MET A 186 22.47 12.65 23.21
CA MET A 186 21.96 11.68 22.24
C MET A 186 22.58 11.80 20.82
N GLY A 187 23.54 12.70 20.61
CA GLY A 187 24.21 12.86 19.32
C GLY A 187 24.98 14.17 19.18
N THR A 188 25.78 14.23 18.12
CA THR A 188 26.58 15.39 17.72
C THR A 188 25.93 16.12 16.55
N VAL A 189 26.20 17.42 16.48
CA VAL A 189 25.68 18.33 15.46
C VAL A 189 26.86 19.01 14.80
N HIS A 190 26.82 19.14 13.48
CA HIS A 190 27.75 19.94 12.69
C HIS A 190 26.98 20.77 11.66
N TYR A 191 27.24 22.07 11.60
CA TYR A 191 26.73 22.93 10.54
C TYR A 191 27.87 23.38 9.63
N ASP A 192 27.85 22.91 8.39
CA ASP A 192 28.76 23.36 7.35
C ASP A 192 28.22 24.66 6.74
N LEU A 193 28.86 25.78 7.07
CA LEU A 193 28.48 27.11 6.58
C LEU A 193 28.74 27.27 5.08
N ALA A 194 29.75 26.60 4.52
CA ALA A 194 30.08 26.71 3.09
C ALA A 194 29.04 25.97 2.23
N GLN A 195 28.51 24.85 2.74
CA GLN A 195 27.46 24.07 2.08
C GLN A 195 26.04 24.43 2.54
N HIS A 196 25.91 25.34 3.53
CA HIS A 196 24.64 25.66 4.19
C HIS A 196 23.90 24.40 4.69
N ARG A 197 24.64 23.42 5.23
CA ARG A 197 24.12 22.08 5.51
C ARG A 197 24.29 21.69 6.97
N LEU A 198 23.17 21.34 7.59
CA LEU A 198 23.14 20.75 8.92
C LEU A 198 23.37 19.24 8.83
N TRP A 199 24.14 18.74 9.78
CA TRP A 199 24.40 17.33 10.01
C TRP A 199 24.13 17.02 11.48
N ILE A 200 23.39 15.94 11.73
CA ILE A 200 23.17 15.42 13.06
C ILE A 200 23.50 13.93 13.02
N SER A 201 24.26 13.43 13.99
CA SER A 201 24.55 12.00 14.06
C SER A 201 24.60 11.49 15.49
N GLY A 202 24.10 10.28 15.68
CA GLY A 202 24.14 9.58 16.95
C GLY A 202 24.09 8.08 16.71
N THR A 203 24.49 7.30 17.71
CA THR A 203 24.26 5.85 17.70
C THR A 203 22.97 5.55 18.44
N LEU A 204 22.29 4.46 18.10
CA LEU A 204 21.08 4.04 18.81
C LEU A 204 21.34 3.67 20.29
N ARG A 205 22.62 3.56 20.71
CA ARG A 205 23.04 3.14 22.06
C ARG A 205 23.72 4.24 22.90
N SER A 206 24.07 5.39 22.33
CA SER A 206 24.98 6.35 23.00
C SER A 206 24.23 7.27 23.96
N ALA A 207 23.95 6.75 25.15
CA ALA A 207 23.98 7.56 26.37
C ALA A 207 25.39 7.42 26.97
N GLY A 208 26.27 8.42 26.79
CA GLY A 208 27.50 8.57 27.58
C GLY A 208 28.88 8.49 26.87
N ALA A 209 28.99 8.62 25.55
CA ALA A 209 30.30 8.74 24.87
C ALA A 209 30.89 10.16 24.98
N GLU A 210 32.23 10.26 24.95
CA GLU A 210 32.94 11.55 25.09
C GLU A 210 32.73 12.47 23.87
N ALA A 211 32.59 13.78 24.14
CA ALA A 211 32.22 14.76 23.13
C ALA A 211 33.20 14.91 21.96
N ALA A 212 34.51 14.83 22.24
CA ALA A 212 35.55 14.98 21.23
C ALA A 212 35.59 13.79 20.26
N GLU A 213 35.36 12.58 20.77
CA GLU A 213 35.37 11.34 19.98
C GLU A 213 34.19 11.29 19.01
N GLU A 214 32.99 11.67 19.46
CA GLU A 214 31.80 11.69 18.61
C GLU A 214 31.83 12.80 17.55
N ASN A 215 32.43 13.96 17.84
CA ASN A 215 32.63 15.02 16.85
C ASN A 215 33.60 14.57 15.75
N THR A 216 34.69 13.92 16.15
CA THR A 216 35.67 13.34 15.22
C THR A 216 35.01 12.26 14.35
N ALA A 217 34.15 11.42 14.93
CA ALA A 217 33.38 10.41 14.20
C ALA A 217 32.40 11.02 13.19
N LEU A 218 31.72 12.12 13.53
CA LEU A 218 30.83 12.82 12.59
C LEU A 218 31.63 13.45 11.43
N ALA A 219 32.76 14.10 11.71
CA ALA A 219 33.61 14.68 10.66
C ALA A 219 34.16 13.61 9.70
N ALA A 220 34.58 12.46 10.23
CA ALA A 220 34.99 11.31 9.41
C ALA A 220 33.82 10.78 8.56
N LEU A 221 32.63 10.64 9.15
CA LEU A 221 31.44 10.19 8.45
C LEU A 221 31.04 11.15 7.31
N ILE A 222 31.04 12.46 7.55
CA ILE A 222 30.77 13.47 6.51
C ILE A 222 31.80 13.36 5.39
N THR A 223 33.08 13.16 5.73
CA THR A 223 34.15 12.98 4.74
C THR A 223 33.92 11.75 3.86
N ASP A 224 33.46 10.64 4.44
CA ASP A 224 33.18 9.42 3.69
C ASP A 224 31.90 9.51 2.84
N ILE A 225 30.85 10.16 3.36
CA ILE A 225 29.63 10.48 2.61
C ILE A 225 29.97 11.38 1.41
N ASN A 226 30.80 12.41 1.60
CA ASN A 226 31.22 13.31 0.51
C ASN A 226 32.06 12.61 -0.59
N LYS A 227 32.69 11.46 -0.29
CA LYS A 227 33.39 10.63 -1.29
C LYS A 227 32.45 9.65 -1.99
N ALA A 228 31.32 9.30 -1.37
CA ALA A 228 30.34 8.42 -1.96
C ALA A 228 29.66 9.09 -3.16
N SER A 229 29.10 8.25 -4.03
CA SER A 229 28.40 8.69 -5.23
C SER A 229 27.09 7.91 -5.36
N ALA A 230 26.24 8.29 -6.32
CA ALA A 230 24.98 7.59 -6.56
C ALA A 230 25.18 6.09 -6.86
N SER A 231 26.33 5.71 -7.44
CA SER A 231 26.68 4.29 -7.67
C SER A 231 27.15 3.54 -6.42
N THR A 232 27.44 4.24 -5.32
CA THR A 232 27.83 3.64 -4.03
C THR A 232 26.62 3.21 -3.21
N ALA A 233 25.46 3.84 -3.42
CA ALA A 233 24.23 3.52 -2.70
C ALA A 233 23.81 2.05 -2.92
N PRO A 234 23.09 1.42 -1.97
CA PRO A 234 22.56 0.09 -2.17
C PRO A 234 21.73 0.00 -3.46
N ALA A 235 22.09 -0.95 -4.34
CA ALA A 235 21.43 -1.09 -5.64
C ALA A 235 19.91 -1.31 -5.51
N LEU A 236 19.48 -2.06 -4.49
CA LEU A 236 18.08 -2.31 -4.18
C LEU A 236 17.34 -1.04 -3.72
N LEU A 237 18.00 -0.15 -2.96
CA LEU A 237 17.42 1.15 -2.60
C LEU A 237 17.16 1.96 -3.86
N THR A 238 18.16 2.07 -4.74
CA THR A 238 18.07 2.87 -5.97
C THR A 238 17.02 2.31 -6.93
N SER A 239 16.94 0.98 -7.08
CA SER A 239 15.94 0.35 -7.95
C SER A 239 14.52 0.55 -7.44
N LEU A 240 14.29 0.41 -6.13
CA LEU A 240 12.98 0.66 -5.52
C LEU A 240 12.62 2.15 -5.52
N GLU A 241 13.56 3.05 -5.24
CA GLU A 241 13.32 4.51 -5.30
C GLU A 241 12.84 4.94 -6.68
N SER A 242 13.44 4.42 -7.76
CA SER A 242 13.05 4.76 -9.14
C SER A 242 11.59 4.42 -9.48
N ARG A 243 10.97 3.49 -8.72
CA ARG A 243 9.55 3.13 -8.87
C ARG A 243 8.62 4.07 -8.10
N ILE A 244 9.13 4.84 -7.13
CA ILE A 244 8.37 5.68 -6.23
C ILE A 244 8.57 7.16 -6.54
N ASP A 245 9.83 7.58 -6.73
CA ASP A 245 10.19 8.95 -6.98
C ASP A 245 11.48 9.09 -7.79
N THR A 246 11.40 9.78 -8.92
CA THR A 246 12.55 10.20 -9.71
C THR A 246 12.94 11.67 -9.47
N SER A 247 12.08 12.46 -8.81
CA SER A 247 12.28 13.90 -8.63
C SER A 247 13.34 14.27 -7.59
N GLY A 248 13.49 13.47 -6.53
CA GLY A 248 14.30 13.83 -5.36
C GLY A 248 13.57 14.72 -4.35
N GLU A 249 12.32 15.13 -4.64
CA GLU A 249 11.50 16.00 -3.77
C GLU A 249 10.38 15.24 -3.06
N GLY A 250 10.01 14.06 -3.57
CA GLY A 250 8.92 13.25 -3.01
C GLY A 250 9.26 12.61 -1.66
N PHE A 251 8.26 12.17 -0.91
CA PHE A 251 8.48 11.35 0.28
C PHE A 251 9.00 9.97 -0.13
N PHE A 252 10.06 9.49 0.51
CA PHE A 252 10.62 8.17 0.26
C PHE A 252 11.16 7.56 1.54
N GLY A 253 10.91 6.27 1.74
CA GLY A 253 11.46 5.47 2.81
C GLY A 253 11.91 4.13 2.28
N TRP A 254 13.05 3.66 2.76
CA TRP A 254 13.61 2.35 2.45
C TRP A 254 14.29 1.79 3.71
N ILE A 255 14.10 0.50 3.96
CA ILE A 255 14.78 -0.21 5.05
C ILE A 255 15.07 -1.64 4.62
N THR A 256 16.29 -2.10 4.89
CA THR A 256 16.61 -3.52 4.80
C THR A 256 16.02 -4.26 5.99
N VAL A 257 15.31 -5.35 5.71
CA VAL A 257 14.74 -6.26 6.71
C VAL A 257 15.45 -7.62 6.67
N ARG A 258 16.62 -7.66 6.02
CA ARG A 258 17.48 -8.84 6.01
C ARG A 258 17.82 -9.27 7.43
N GLY A 259 17.56 -10.54 7.73
CA GLY A 259 17.83 -11.14 9.04
C GLY A 259 16.73 -10.98 10.08
N VAL A 260 15.75 -10.08 9.89
CA VAL A 260 14.56 -9.99 10.76
C VAL A 260 13.35 -10.75 10.22
N GLY A 261 13.35 -11.08 8.93
CA GLY A 261 12.28 -11.82 8.27
C GLY A 261 11.96 -13.19 8.91
N ALA A 262 12.96 -13.89 9.45
CA ALA A 262 12.76 -15.16 10.14
C ALA A 262 11.94 -15.00 11.44
N VAL A 263 12.11 -13.87 12.15
CA VAL A 263 11.33 -13.57 13.36
C VAL A 263 9.88 -13.26 12.97
N ALA A 264 9.67 -12.47 11.92
CA ALA A 264 8.32 -12.21 11.40
C ALA A 264 7.64 -13.49 10.91
N ALA A 265 8.37 -14.38 10.25
CA ALA A 265 7.88 -15.68 9.81
C ALA A 265 7.53 -16.62 10.97
N ALA A 266 8.25 -16.54 12.10
CA ALA A 266 7.90 -17.28 13.31
C ALA A 266 6.59 -16.76 13.95
N GLN A 267 6.25 -15.49 13.72
CA GLN A 267 5.04 -14.84 14.25
C GLN A 267 3.81 -14.96 13.34
N THR A 268 3.96 -15.38 12.08
CA THR A 268 2.85 -15.41 11.11
C THR A 268 1.69 -16.36 11.47
N GLY A 269 1.84 -17.23 12.48
CA GLY A 269 0.78 -18.13 12.95
C GLY A 269 0.26 -19.09 11.88
N ASP A 270 -0.87 -19.75 12.14
CA ASP A 270 -1.58 -20.48 11.08
C ASP A 270 -2.32 -19.48 10.19
N SER A 271 -2.11 -19.60 8.89
CA SER A 271 -2.79 -18.77 7.88
C SER A 271 -3.64 -19.64 6.97
N PRO A 272 -4.82 -19.14 6.52
CA PRO A 272 -5.53 -19.73 5.37
C PRO A 272 -4.67 -19.82 4.10
N LEU A 273 -3.61 -19.01 4.01
CA LEU A 273 -2.61 -19.04 2.94
C LEU A 273 -1.47 -20.04 3.20
N GLY A 274 -1.64 -20.93 4.18
CA GLY A 274 -0.65 -21.92 4.56
C GLY A 274 0.66 -21.26 5.01
N LYS A 275 1.78 -21.80 4.54
CA LYS A 275 3.14 -21.32 4.84
C LYS A 275 3.59 -20.17 3.95
N LEU A 276 2.75 -19.69 3.02
CA LEU A 276 3.14 -18.64 2.08
C LEU A 276 3.48 -17.30 2.76
N PRO A 277 2.70 -16.81 3.75
CA PRO A 277 3.07 -15.58 4.45
C PRO A 277 4.39 -15.72 5.21
N ALA A 278 4.62 -16.87 5.85
CA ALA A 278 5.87 -17.16 6.54
C ALA A 278 7.06 -17.24 5.56
N ASP A 279 6.90 -17.90 4.42
CA ASP A 279 7.93 -17.97 3.37
C ASP A 279 8.26 -16.57 2.83
N PHE A 280 7.24 -15.78 2.52
CA PHE A 280 7.38 -14.41 2.03
C PHE A 280 8.06 -13.50 3.07
N ALA A 281 7.65 -13.57 4.33
CA ALA A 281 8.29 -12.81 5.41
C ALA A 281 9.74 -13.23 5.62
N SER A 282 10.03 -14.54 5.59
CA SER A 282 11.38 -15.08 5.82
C SER A 282 12.40 -14.64 4.76
N LYS A 283 11.94 -14.41 3.53
CA LYS A 283 12.74 -14.00 2.37
C LYS A 283 12.73 -12.50 2.14
N ALA A 284 11.97 -11.73 2.92
CA ALA A 284 11.93 -10.29 2.79
C ALA A 284 13.33 -9.70 3.04
N ASP A 285 13.82 -8.96 2.06
CA ASP A 285 15.13 -8.31 2.06
C ASP A 285 14.99 -6.81 2.33
N ALA A 286 13.96 -6.17 1.79
CA ALA A 286 13.72 -4.74 1.99
C ALA A 286 12.25 -4.35 1.89
N ILE A 287 11.92 -3.23 2.54
CA ILE A 287 10.64 -2.55 2.41
C ILE A 287 10.93 -1.14 1.91
N ALA A 288 10.21 -0.70 0.87
CA ALA A 288 10.24 0.68 0.38
C ALA A 288 8.83 1.24 0.34
N PHE A 289 8.68 2.52 0.64
CA PHE A 289 7.40 3.20 0.60
C PHE A 289 7.58 4.68 0.34
N GLY A 290 6.59 5.34 -0.26
CA GLY A 290 6.69 6.77 -0.48
C GLY A 290 5.62 7.33 -1.40
N ALA A 291 5.70 8.65 -1.57
CA ALA A 291 4.85 9.43 -2.46
C ALA A 291 5.72 10.41 -3.24
N GLY A 292 5.85 10.20 -4.55
CA GLY A 292 6.73 11.00 -5.40
C GLY A 292 6.27 11.11 -6.84
N THR A 293 7.18 11.46 -7.73
CA THR A 293 6.91 11.61 -9.17
C THR A 293 7.59 10.51 -9.96
N VAL A 294 6.85 9.86 -10.86
CA VAL A 294 7.39 8.91 -11.83
C VAL A 294 6.75 9.19 -13.17
N HIS A 295 7.58 9.34 -14.22
CA HIS A 295 7.12 9.69 -15.58
C HIS A 295 6.17 10.91 -15.63
N GLY A 296 6.45 11.93 -14.81
CA GLY A 296 5.69 13.18 -14.74
C GLY A 296 4.32 13.08 -14.05
N ARG A 297 4.09 11.98 -13.31
CA ARG A 297 2.83 11.71 -12.59
C ARG A 297 3.11 11.41 -11.13
N GLY A 298 2.14 11.70 -10.27
CA GLY A 298 2.20 11.31 -8.88
C GLY A 298 2.03 9.82 -8.69
N GLN A 299 2.91 9.23 -7.88
CA GLN A 299 2.85 7.83 -7.48
C GLN A 299 2.96 7.74 -5.96
N PHE A 300 2.08 6.97 -5.35
CA PHE A 300 2.26 6.42 -4.02
C PHE A 300 2.51 4.93 -4.17
N GLN A 301 3.56 4.40 -3.54
CA GLN A 301 3.79 2.96 -3.51
C GLN A 301 4.21 2.47 -2.13
N LEU A 302 3.83 1.23 -1.86
CA LEU A 302 4.39 0.39 -0.79
C LEU A 302 4.89 -0.89 -1.45
N LEU A 303 6.18 -1.17 -1.31
CA LEU A 303 6.89 -2.27 -1.95
C LEU A 303 7.57 -3.12 -0.89
N VAL A 304 7.38 -4.43 -0.98
CA VAL A 304 8.13 -5.42 -0.18
C VAL A 304 8.91 -6.30 -1.13
N HIS A 305 10.23 -6.19 -1.07
CA HIS A 305 11.15 -7.01 -1.83
C HIS A 305 11.44 -8.30 -1.07
N SER A 306 10.92 -9.42 -1.58
CA SER A 306 11.07 -10.76 -1.04
C SER A 306 11.47 -11.72 -2.16
N PRO A 307 12.76 -11.70 -2.58
CA PRO A 307 13.22 -12.49 -3.69
C PRO A 307 12.98 -13.98 -3.46
N GLN A 308 12.62 -14.69 -4.53
CA GLN A 308 12.36 -16.14 -4.51
C GLN A 308 11.20 -16.59 -3.60
N ALA A 309 10.36 -15.69 -3.09
CA ALA A 309 9.17 -16.06 -2.34
C ALA A 309 8.21 -16.88 -3.21
N ARG A 310 7.69 -17.99 -2.69
CA ARG A 310 6.79 -18.88 -3.45
C ARG A 310 5.49 -18.18 -3.83
N LEU A 311 4.99 -17.29 -2.97
CA LEU A 311 3.83 -16.46 -3.29
C LEU A 311 4.01 -15.71 -4.62
N LEU A 312 5.16 -15.09 -4.83
CA LEU A 312 5.45 -14.32 -6.05
C LEU A 312 5.51 -15.20 -7.30
N GLN A 313 5.92 -16.47 -7.17
CA GLN A 313 5.91 -17.43 -8.27
C GLN A 313 4.48 -17.76 -8.75
N TYR A 314 3.48 -17.59 -7.87
CA TYR A 314 2.08 -17.88 -8.19
C TYR A 314 1.30 -16.67 -8.70
N VAL A 315 1.69 -15.45 -8.28
CA VAL A 315 0.91 -14.23 -8.57
C VAL A 315 1.58 -13.29 -9.56
N ALA A 316 2.90 -13.38 -9.78
CA ALA A 316 3.59 -12.49 -10.70
C ALA A 316 3.06 -12.67 -12.13
N PRO A 317 2.62 -11.60 -12.81
CA PRO A 317 2.17 -11.69 -14.19
C PRO A 317 3.29 -12.20 -15.11
N SER A 318 2.91 -12.96 -16.12
CA SER A 318 3.85 -13.48 -17.13
C SER A 318 3.93 -12.63 -18.40
N SER A 319 2.90 -11.83 -18.67
CA SER A 319 2.82 -10.92 -19.81
C SER A 319 1.80 -9.81 -19.55
N PHE A 320 1.97 -8.69 -20.26
CA PHE A 320 0.93 -7.68 -20.40
C PHE A 320 0.96 -7.06 -21.81
N SER A 321 0.00 -7.43 -22.65
CA SER A 321 -0.09 -6.96 -24.04
C SER A 321 -1.54 -6.83 -24.49
N PRO A 322 -2.35 -5.90 -23.96
CA PRO A 322 -3.77 -5.79 -24.32
C PRO A 322 -3.95 -5.30 -25.76
N THR A 323 -3.88 -6.22 -26.74
CA THR A 323 -3.98 -5.93 -28.17
C THR A 323 -5.41 -5.69 -28.66
N VAL A 324 -6.40 -5.91 -27.79
CA VAL A 324 -7.79 -5.49 -28.00
C VAL A 324 -7.84 -3.97 -28.19
N LYS A 325 -8.67 -3.52 -29.12
CA LYS A 325 -8.83 -2.09 -29.44
C LYS A 325 -10.00 -1.48 -28.68
N SER A 326 -10.15 -0.18 -28.72
CA SER A 326 -11.29 0.55 -28.16
C SER A 326 -11.89 1.48 -29.22
N VAL A 327 -13.16 1.84 -29.03
CA VAL A 327 -13.84 2.88 -29.82
C VAL A 327 -13.57 4.22 -29.14
N GLY A 328 -12.81 5.08 -29.81
CA GLY A 328 -12.36 6.33 -29.21
C GLY A 328 -11.42 6.11 -28.03
N GLU A 329 -11.26 7.13 -27.20
CA GLU A 329 -10.37 7.04 -26.04
C GLU A 329 -11.09 6.37 -24.85
N PRO A 330 -10.54 5.30 -24.27
CA PRO A 330 -11.14 4.66 -23.10
C PRO A 330 -11.29 5.63 -21.92
N HIS A 331 -12.44 5.53 -21.25
CA HIS A 331 -12.75 6.32 -20.06
C HIS A 331 -12.09 5.71 -18.82
N TRP A 332 -12.13 4.38 -18.69
CA TRP A 332 -11.45 3.62 -17.63
C TRP A 332 -11.18 2.18 -18.06
N ALA A 333 -10.22 1.55 -17.41
CA ALA A 333 -9.94 0.12 -17.53
C ALA A 333 -9.58 -0.51 -16.18
N LEU A 334 -9.95 -1.78 -16.01
CA LEU A 334 -9.56 -2.69 -14.95
C LEU A 334 -8.85 -3.88 -15.60
N THR A 335 -7.63 -4.20 -15.15
CA THR A 335 -6.88 -5.36 -15.65
C THR A 335 -6.73 -6.40 -14.55
N ILE A 336 -6.84 -7.66 -14.92
CA ILE A 336 -6.58 -8.81 -14.04
C ILE A 336 -5.59 -9.71 -14.77
N ALA A 337 -4.49 -10.03 -14.11
CA ALA A 337 -3.55 -11.06 -14.54
C ALA A 337 -3.93 -12.38 -13.88
N SER A 338 -4.49 -13.29 -14.68
CA SER A 338 -4.79 -14.66 -14.25
C SER A 338 -3.52 -15.52 -14.29
N PRO A 339 -3.40 -16.55 -13.43
CA PRO A 339 -2.34 -17.54 -13.54
C PRO A 339 -2.31 -18.20 -14.92
N THR A 340 -1.15 -18.70 -15.33
CA THR A 340 -1.07 -19.56 -16.51
C THR A 340 -1.29 -21.03 -16.13
N ALA A 341 -1.55 -21.90 -17.10
CA ALA A 341 -1.57 -23.35 -16.85
C ALA A 341 -0.24 -23.88 -16.28
N GLU A 342 0.90 -23.27 -16.62
CA GLU A 342 2.20 -23.60 -16.03
C GLU A 342 2.26 -23.19 -14.56
N THR A 343 1.86 -21.96 -14.25
CA THR A 343 1.78 -21.43 -12.88
C THR A 343 0.85 -22.27 -12.00
N TRP A 344 -0.30 -22.70 -12.54
CA TRP A 344 -1.24 -23.60 -11.86
C TRP A 344 -0.60 -24.93 -11.51
N LYS A 345 0.11 -25.56 -12.45
CA LYS A 345 0.84 -26.82 -12.20
C LYS A 345 1.93 -26.67 -11.15
N THR A 346 2.66 -25.55 -11.16
CA THR A 346 3.65 -25.25 -10.12
C THR A 346 2.98 -25.11 -8.74
N PHE A 347 1.85 -24.41 -8.67
CA PHE A 347 1.07 -24.29 -7.45
C PHE A 347 0.57 -25.65 -6.93
N GLU A 348 -0.04 -26.47 -7.80
CA GLU A 348 -0.52 -27.81 -7.44
C GLU A 348 0.62 -28.71 -6.95
N GLY A 349 1.78 -28.67 -7.62
CA GLY A 349 2.97 -29.42 -7.22
C GLY A 349 3.49 -29.04 -5.83
N ASN A 350 3.24 -27.81 -5.40
CA ASN A 350 3.67 -27.28 -4.11
C ASN A 350 2.58 -27.30 -3.02
N LEU A 351 1.36 -27.77 -3.31
CA LEU A 351 0.25 -27.76 -2.34
C LEU A 351 0.61 -28.43 -1.01
N ASN A 352 1.28 -29.58 -1.04
CA ASN A 352 1.71 -30.28 0.17
C ASN A 352 2.76 -29.49 0.96
N LEU A 353 3.65 -28.80 0.25
CA LEU A 353 4.70 -27.98 0.86
C LEU A 353 4.07 -26.77 1.56
N ASP A 354 3.14 -26.10 0.87
CA ASP A 354 2.56 -24.83 1.29
C ASP A 354 1.40 -24.98 2.28
N PHE A 355 0.54 -25.98 2.10
CA PHE A 355 -0.69 -26.15 2.89
C PHE A 355 -0.75 -27.47 3.67
N GLY A 356 0.28 -28.31 3.57
CA GLY A 356 0.30 -29.64 4.17
C GLY A 356 -0.61 -30.64 3.44
N PRO A 357 -0.56 -31.93 3.84
CA PRO A 357 -1.34 -32.98 3.18
C PRO A 357 -2.85 -32.79 3.28
N ASP A 358 -3.34 -32.32 4.43
CA ASP A 358 -4.77 -32.08 4.63
C ASP A 358 -5.27 -30.88 3.83
N GLY A 359 -4.48 -29.79 3.75
CA GLY A 359 -4.79 -28.63 2.92
C GLY A 359 -4.79 -28.97 1.44
N ALA A 360 -3.78 -29.73 0.98
CA ALA A 360 -3.72 -30.24 -0.39
C ALA A 360 -4.92 -31.14 -0.71
N LYS A 361 -5.30 -32.04 0.21
CA LYS A 361 -6.50 -32.88 0.05
C LYS A 361 -7.76 -32.04 -0.07
N LYS A 362 -7.98 -31.07 0.83
CA LYS A 362 -9.13 -30.15 0.80
C LYS A 362 -9.19 -29.35 -0.51
N PHE A 363 -8.04 -28.89 -1.01
CA PHE A 363 -7.96 -28.19 -2.28
C PHE A 363 -8.42 -29.09 -3.43
N HIS A 364 -7.88 -30.30 -3.56
CA HIS A 364 -8.27 -31.23 -4.62
C HIS A 364 -9.75 -31.64 -4.50
N GLU A 365 -10.26 -31.87 -3.30
CA GLU A 365 -11.68 -32.14 -3.05
C GLU A 365 -12.56 -30.96 -3.46
N GLY A 366 -12.10 -29.73 -3.17
CA GLY A 366 -12.75 -28.49 -3.58
C GLY A 366 -12.78 -28.30 -5.10
N VAL A 367 -11.65 -28.50 -5.78
CA VAL A 367 -11.57 -28.46 -7.25
C VAL A 367 -12.45 -29.54 -7.88
N ALA A 368 -12.42 -30.78 -7.37
CA ALA A 368 -13.28 -31.85 -7.87
C ALA A 368 -14.76 -31.59 -7.61
N HIS A 369 -15.10 -30.97 -6.47
CA HIS A 369 -16.46 -30.52 -6.18
C HIS A 369 -16.90 -29.43 -7.16
N PHE A 370 -16.08 -28.40 -7.36
CA PHE A 370 -16.33 -27.33 -8.33
C PHE A 370 -16.50 -27.88 -9.75
N ALA A 371 -15.64 -28.82 -10.17
CA ALA A 371 -15.70 -29.42 -11.49
C ALA A 371 -16.94 -30.29 -11.70
N ARG A 372 -17.36 -31.06 -10.70
CA ARG A 372 -18.64 -31.79 -10.76
C ARG A 372 -19.84 -30.86 -10.77
N ARG A 373 -19.77 -29.77 -10.03
CA ARG A 373 -20.84 -28.80 -9.85
C ARG A 373 -21.08 -27.99 -11.11
N PHE A 374 -20.05 -27.31 -11.61
CA PHE A 374 -20.16 -26.40 -12.74
C PHE A 374 -19.83 -27.06 -14.09
N HIS A 375 -19.53 -28.37 -14.07
CA HIS A 375 -19.04 -29.12 -15.23
C HIS A 375 -17.82 -28.46 -15.87
N PHE A 376 -16.97 -27.85 -15.05
CA PHE A 376 -15.90 -26.95 -15.45
C PHE A 376 -14.61 -27.28 -14.70
N ASP A 377 -13.53 -27.54 -15.43
CA ASP A 377 -12.21 -27.81 -14.87
C ASP A 377 -11.35 -26.53 -14.92
N PRO A 378 -10.92 -26.00 -13.75
CA PRO A 378 -10.05 -24.82 -13.70
C PRO A 378 -8.76 -24.95 -14.51
N GLU A 379 -8.12 -26.14 -14.56
CA GLU A 379 -6.87 -26.32 -15.31
C GLU A 379 -7.11 -26.12 -16.81
N ARG A 380 -8.23 -26.65 -17.32
CA ARG A 380 -8.61 -26.50 -18.74
C ARG A 380 -8.91 -25.05 -19.11
N TYR A 381 -9.55 -24.30 -18.21
CA TYR A 381 -9.82 -22.89 -18.44
C TYR A 381 -8.55 -22.08 -18.67
N LEU A 382 -7.51 -22.32 -17.86
CA LEU A 382 -6.21 -21.64 -18.00
C LEU A 382 -5.43 -22.07 -19.26
N ALA A 383 -5.84 -23.16 -19.93
CA ALA A 383 -5.32 -23.55 -21.23
C ALA A 383 -6.04 -22.84 -22.39
N TRP A 384 -7.35 -22.60 -22.26
CA TRP A 384 -8.13 -21.92 -23.30
C TRP A 384 -7.97 -20.41 -23.27
N PHE A 385 -7.91 -19.83 -22.08
CA PHE A 385 -7.80 -18.38 -21.88
C PHE A 385 -6.38 -17.98 -21.57
N GLY A 386 -5.96 -16.83 -22.08
CA GLY A 386 -4.69 -16.21 -21.73
C GLY A 386 -4.75 -15.59 -20.33
N PRO A 387 -3.59 -15.22 -19.76
CA PRO A 387 -3.52 -14.60 -18.44
C PRO A 387 -4.10 -13.19 -18.41
N GLU A 388 -4.40 -12.59 -19.58
CA GLU A 388 -4.77 -11.19 -19.68
C GLU A 388 -6.27 -11.00 -19.80
N THR A 389 -6.83 -10.30 -18.83
CA THR A 389 -8.22 -9.88 -18.82
C THR A 389 -8.28 -8.37 -18.61
N VAL A 390 -9.08 -7.69 -19.43
CA VAL A 390 -9.30 -6.24 -19.35
C VAL A 390 -10.80 -5.95 -19.42
N ALA A 391 -11.35 -5.37 -18.36
CA ALA A 391 -12.64 -4.70 -18.43
C ALA A 391 -12.39 -3.22 -18.72
N PHE A 392 -13.11 -2.62 -19.66
CA PHE A 392 -12.92 -1.22 -20.01
C PHE A 392 -14.23 -0.60 -20.49
N SER A 393 -14.34 0.71 -20.33
CA SER A 393 -15.38 1.47 -21.02
C SER A 393 -14.79 2.44 -22.01
N ASP A 394 -15.47 2.58 -23.14
CA ASP A 394 -15.12 3.45 -24.25
C ASP A 394 -16.38 4.12 -24.82
N ASP A 395 -16.29 4.76 -25.99
CA ASP A 395 -17.42 5.49 -26.59
C ASP A 395 -18.59 4.59 -27.01
N ALA A 396 -18.37 3.27 -27.16
CA ALA A 396 -19.40 2.31 -27.53
C ALA A 396 -20.08 1.63 -26.33
N GLY A 397 -19.48 1.71 -25.13
CA GLY A 397 -20.08 1.17 -23.91
C GLY A 397 -19.09 0.52 -22.96
N LEU A 398 -19.54 -0.52 -22.26
CA LEU A 398 -18.77 -1.27 -21.26
C LEU A 398 -18.51 -2.68 -21.76
N PHE A 399 -17.23 -3.04 -21.82
CA PHE A 399 -16.76 -4.31 -22.34
C PHE A 399 -15.87 -5.04 -21.34
N TYR A 400 -15.90 -6.35 -21.42
CA TYR A 400 -14.97 -7.25 -20.74
C TYR A 400 -14.27 -8.07 -21.81
N ALA A 401 -12.95 -8.00 -21.90
CA ALA A 401 -12.18 -8.72 -22.88
C ALA A 401 -11.21 -9.69 -22.19
N THR A 402 -11.21 -10.95 -22.64
CA THR A 402 -10.21 -11.93 -22.21
C THR A 402 -9.53 -12.52 -23.43
N ARG A 403 -8.21 -12.71 -23.35
CA ARG A 403 -7.47 -13.36 -24.42
C ARG A 403 -7.88 -14.83 -24.51
N VAL A 404 -8.03 -15.36 -25.71
CA VAL A 404 -8.35 -16.76 -26.00
C VAL A 404 -7.21 -17.36 -26.82
N ARG A 405 -6.60 -18.42 -26.28
CA ARG A 405 -5.50 -19.19 -26.89
C ARG A 405 -6.01 -20.34 -27.75
N ASP A 406 -7.16 -20.93 -27.40
CA ASP A 406 -7.73 -22.06 -28.11
C ASP A 406 -9.26 -21.95 -28.23
N TRP A 407 -9.71 -21.21 -29.24
CA TRP A 407 -11.12 -21.06 -29.58
C TRP A 407 -11.82 -22.40 -29.84
N LYS A 408 -11.12 -23.34 -30.50
CA LYS A 408 -11.68 -24.62 -30.88
C LYS A 408 -12.01 -25.45 -29.63
N ALA A 409 -11.09 -25.51 -28.68
CA ALA A 409 -11.31 -26.24 -27.45
C ALA A 409 -12.38 -25.59 -26.56
N TRP A 410 -12.43 -24.25 -26.51
CA TRP A 410 -13.49 -23.52 -25.81
C TRP A 410 -14.89 -23.84 -26.36
N HIS A 411 -15.07 -23.75 -27.69
CA HIS A 411 -16.35 -24.08 -28.33
C HIS A 411 -16.72 -25.55 -28.19
N ALA A 412 -15.74 -26.46 -28.33
CA ALA A 412 -15.99 -27.89 -28.11
C ALA A 412 -16.48 -28.16 -26.69
N PHE A 413 -15.89 -27.50 -25.68
CA PHE A 413 -16.32 -27.63 -24.30
C PHE A 413 -17.75 -27.11 -24.06
N ILE A 414 -18.13 -25.99 -24.68
CA ILE A 414 -19.52 -25.50 -24.62
C ILE A 414 -20.48 -26.55 -25.20
N GLU A 415 -20.15 -27.12 -26.36
CA GLU A 415 -20.96 -28.14 -27.02
C GLU A 415 -21.09 -29.43 -26.20
N GLU A 416 -19.99 -29.89 -25.59
CA GLU A 416 -19.96 -31.05 -24.68
C GLU A 416 -20.88 -30.88 -23.47
N ASN A 417 -21.17 -29.64 -23.07
CA ASN A 417 -22.01 -29.31 -21.92
C ASN A 417 -23.49 -29.09 -22.24
N LYS A 418 -23.92 -29.19 -23.51
CA LYS A 418 -25.35 -29.13 -23.87
C LYS A 418 -26.23 -30.14 -23.10
N PRO A 419 -25.80 -31.40 -22.85
CA PRO A 419 -26.56 -32.34 -22.03
C PRO A 419 -26.77 -31.87 -20.57
N ASN A 420 -25.93 -30.95 -20.08
CA ASN A 420 -26.03 -30.37 -18.74
C ASN A 420 -26.95 -29.12 -18.70
N GLY A 421 -27.76 -28.91 -19.75
CA GLY A 421 -28.70 -27.80 -19.85
C GLY A 421 -28.09 -26.48 -20.33
N TRP A 422 -26.82 -26.49 -20.77
CA TRP A 422 -26.22 -25.32 -21.41
C TRP A 422 -26.85 -25.12 -22.79
N ALA A 423 -27.11 -23.86 -23.14
CA ALA A 423 -27.58 -23.50 -24.47
C ALA A 423 -26.64 -22.45 -25.06
N THR A 424 -26.32 -22.59 -26.33
CA THR A 424 -25.41 -21.69 -27.03
C THR A 424 -25.89 -21.47 -28.45
N GLY A 425 -25.44 -20.38 -29.07
CA GLY A 425 -25.63 -20.13 -30.49
C GLY A 425 -25.03 -18.80 -30.92
N THR A 426 -25.29 -18.44 -32.17
CA THR A 426 -24.93 -17.15 -32.75
C THR A 426 -26.21 -16.40 -33.12
N ALA A 427 -26.27 -15.11 -32.82
CA ALA A 427 -27.34 -14.22 -33.19
C ALA A 427 -26.77 -13.07 -34.03
N THR A 428 -27.38 -12.78 -35.17
CA THR A 428 -27.02 -11.61 -35.97
C THR A 428 -27.81 -10.40 -35.48
N VAL A 429 -27.12 -9.37 -35.00
CA VAL A 429 -27.71 -8.11 -34.52
C VAL A 429 -27.14 -6.98 -35.37
N ASP A 430 -27.99 -6.31 -36.15
CA ASP A 430 -27.61 -5.24 -37.09
C ASP A 430 -26.43 -5.60 -38.02
N GLY A 431 -26.39 -6.86 -38.46
CA GLY A 431 -25.36 -7.39 -39.35
C GLY A 431 -24.09 -7.88 -38.66
N THR A 432 -24.01 -7.77 -37.32
CA THR A 432 -22.91 -8.29 -36.50
C THR A 432 -23.29 -9.64 -35.92
N ASP A 433 -22.46 -10.66 -36.14
CA ASP A 433 -22.62 -11.98 -35.52
C ASP A 433 -22.12 -11.95 -34.08
N VAL A 434 -23.01 -12.27 -33.14
CA VAL A 434 -22.75 -12.28 -31.69
C VAL A 434 -23.00 -13.67 -31.15
N HIS A 435 -22.00 -14.23 -30.48
CA HIS A 435 -22.11 -15.50 -29.79
C HIS A 435 -22.81 -15.31 -28.45
N TRP A 436 -23.56 -16.31 -28.01
CA TRP A 436 -24.19 -16.30 -26.71
C TRP A 436 -24.14 -17.66 -26.03
N LEU A 437 -24.01 -17.64 -24.71
CA LEU A 437 -24.02 -18.82 -23.86
C LEU A 437 -24.98 -18.58 -22.70
N GLN A 438 -25.91 -19.50 -22.53
CA GLN A 438 -26.78 -19.60 -21.36
C GLN A 438 -26.30 -20.79 -20.52
N VAL A 439 -25.80 -20.49 -19.32
CA VAL A 439 -25.52 -21.49 -18.29
C VAL A 439 -26.67 -21.48 -17.29
N PRO A 440 -27.36 -22.61 -17.05
CA PRO A 440 -28.42 -22.65 -16.05
C PRO A 440 -27.83 -22.38 -14.66
N GLY A 441 -28.54 -21.61 -13.85
CA GLY A 441 -28.25 -21.54 -12.42
C GLY A 441 -28.42 -22.92 -11.82
N GLN A 442 -27.78 -23.16 -10.68
CA GLN A 442 -27.93 -24.44 -10.01
C GLN A 442 -28.27 -24.31 -8.51
N SER A 443 -28.68 -23.13 -8.06
CA SER A 443 -29.00 -22.82 -6.67
C SER A 443 -30.06 -23.75 -6.07
N ALA A 444 -30.99 -24.28 -6.88
CA ALA A 444 -31.98 -25.24 -6.40
C ALA A 444 -31.38 -26.61 -6.02
N ALA A 445 -30.25 -26.98 -6.62
CA ALA A 445 -29.59 -28.26 -6.35
C ALA A 445 -28.80 -28.28 -5.02
N ASP A 446 -28.46 -27.10 -4.48
CA ASP A 446 -27.75 -26.96 -3.20
C ASP A 446 -28.71 -26.92 -1.99
N LEU A 447 -30.02 -26.93 -2.25
CA LEU A 447 -31.00 -26.84 -1.18
C LEU A 447 -31.05 -28.15 -0.36
N PRO A 448 -31.03 -28.07 0.99
CA PRO A 448 -31.21 -29.23 1.84
C PRO A 448 -32.42 -30.09 1.46
N ALA A 449 -32.33 -31.40 1.68
CA ALA A 449 -33.37 -32.35 1.30
C ALA A 449 -34.75 -32.01 1.91
N ASN A 450 -34.76 -31.43 3.11
CA ASN A 450 -35.95 -30.98 3.85
C ASN A 450 -36.48 -29.60 3.43
N THR A 451 -35.92 -28.96 2.40
CA THR A 451 -36.39 -27.64 1.94
C THR A 451 -37.84 -27.72 1.43
N PRO A 452 -38.74 -26.80 1.83
CA PRO A 452 -40.13 -26.80 1.39
C PRO A 452 -40.27 -26.82 -0.14
N PRO A 453 -41.22 -27.59 -0.71
CA PRO A 453 -41.39 -27.71 -2.16
C PRO A 453 -41.57 -26.37 -2.88
N ALA A 454 -42.26 -25.42 -2.25
CA ALA A 454 -42.46 -24.07 -2.79
C ALA A 454 -41.14 -23.29 -2.93
N MET A 455 -40.26 -23.38 -1.93
CA MET A 455 -38.94 -22.73 -1.96
C MET A 455 -38.01 -23.39 -2.97
N ARG A 456 -38.05 -24.73 -3.08
CA ARG A 456 -37.31 -25.46 -4.12
C ARG A 456 -37.80 -25.10 -5.52
N GLY A 457 -39.11 -25.02 -5.74
CA GLY A 457 -39.69 -24.56 -7.01
C GLY A 457 -39.34 -23.11 -7.34
N PHE A 458 -39.33 -22.21 -6.35
CA PHE A 458 -38.87 -20.84 -6.52
C PHE A 458 -37.39 -20.77 -6.93
N MET A 459 -36.52 -21.53 -6.27
CA MET A 459 -35.09 -21.56 -6.65
C MET A 459 -34.88 -22.19 -8.04
N GLN A 460 -35.68 -23.19 -8.43
CA GLN A 460 -35.65 -23.71 -9.81
C GLN A 460 -36.07 -22.64 -10.83
N MET A 461 -36.98 -21.74 -10.46
CA MET A 461 -37.34 -20.58 -11.28
C MET A 461 -36.22 -19.55 -11.33
N VAL A 462 -35.53 -19.27 -10.21
CA VAL A 462 -34.33 -18.42 -10.17
C VAL A 462 -33.22 -18.98 -11.07
N ASP A 463 -33.00 -20.29 -11.02
CA ASP A 463 -32.01 -20.99 -11.85
C ASP A 463 -32.26 -20.84 -13.36
N ARG A 464 -33.52 -20.69 -13.79
CA ARG A 464 -33.88 -20.41 -15.20
C ARG A 464 -33.42 -19.05 -15.67
N PHE A 465 -33.27 -18.08 -14.78
CA PHE A 465 -32.70 -16.78 -15.16
C PHE A 465 -31.20 -16.91 -15.45
N GLY A 466 -30.50 -17.84 -14.80
CA GLY A 466 -29.13 -18.28 -15.10
C GLY A 466 -28.12 -17.16 -15.40
N GLY A 467 -26.99 -17.54 -16.00
CA GLY A 467 -26.05 -16.58 -16.58
C GLY A 467 -26.15 -16.60 -18.09
N ARG A 468 -26.57 -15.48 -18.72
CA ARG A 468 -26.45 -15.31 -20.16
C ARG A 468 -25.29 -14.37 -20.49
N SER A 469 -24.32 -14.89 -21.22
CA SER A 469 -23.16 -14.16 -21.69
C SER A 469 -23.25 -13.94 -23.20
N TRP A 470 -22.77 -12.80 -23.67
CA TRP A 470 -22.70 -12.41 -25.08
C TRP A 470 -21.28 -11.99 -25.41
N TRP A 471 -20.72 -12.43 -26.54
CA TRP A 471 -19.40 -11.99 -26.99
C TRP A 471 -19.24 -11.97 -28.51
N THR A 472 -18.28 -11.18 -28.97
CA THR A 472 -17.70 -11.23 -30.31
C THR A 472 -16.28 -11.81 -30.25
N GLU A 473 -15.85 -12.42 -31.35
CA GLU A 473 -14.48 -12.94 -31.50
C GLU A 473 -13.64 -11.94 -32.30
N GLU A 474 -12.74 -11.25 -31.61
CA GLU A 474 -11.87 -10.20 -32.18
C GLU A 474 -10.42 -10.71 -32.20
N GLY A 475 -10.07 -11.50 -33.22
CA GLY A 475 -8.76 -12.13 -33.32
C GLY A 475 -8.56 -13.16 -32.20
N ASP A 476 -7.64 -12.88 -31.29
CA ASP A 476 -7.38 -13.70 -30.11
C ASP A 476 -8.06 -13.16 -28.84
N TRP A 477 -9.10 -12.33 -28.97
CA TRP A 477 -9.88 -11.79 -27.85
C TRP A 477 -11.35 -12.17 -27.94
N ALA A 478 -11.90 -12.65 -26.82
CA ALA A 478 -13.33 -12.71 -26.60
C ALA A 478 -13.77 -11.39 -25.96
N VAL A 479 -14.54 -10.57 -26.67
CA VAL A 479 -15.05 -9.29 -26.17
C VAL A 479 -16.51 -9.47 -25.78
N PHE A 480 -16.76 -9.39 -24.48
CA PHE A 480 -18.06 -9.57 -23.86
C PHE A 480 -18.74 -8.23 -23.58
N ALA A 481 -20.07 -8.23 -23.67
CA ALA A 481 -20.90 -7.14 -23.18
C ALA A 481 -22.15 -7.68 -22.48
N LYS A 482 -22.79 -6.80 -21.70
CA LYS A 482 -24.03 -7.13 -20.99
C LYS A 482 -25.18 -7.49 -21.95
N VAL A 483 -25.20 -6.87 -23.13
CA VAL A 483 -26.25 -7.05 -24.15
C VAL A 483 -25.60 -7.13 -25.54
N PRO A 484 -26.17 -7.89 -26.49
CA PRO A 484 -25.58 -8.06 -27.81
C PRO A 484 -25.59 -6.77 -28.65
N GLN A 485 -26.51 -5.85 -28.38
CA GLN A 485 -26.57 -4.54 -29.06
C GLN A 485 -25.28 -3.74 -28.84
N ALA A 486 -24.73 -3.73 -27.63
CA ALA A 486 -23.47 -3.02 -27.34
C ALA A 486 -22.29 -3.58 -28.15
N LEU A 487 -22.29 -4.90 -28.44
CA LEU A 487 -21.28 -5.51 -29.30
C LEU A 487 -21.48 -5.14 -30.77
N SER A 488 -22.73 -5.02 -31.22
CA SER A 488 -23.03 -4.56 -32.57
C SER A 488 -22.70 -3.08 -32.76
N ASP A 489 -23.06 -2.22 -31.80
CA ASP A 489 -22.72 -0.79 -31.78
C ASP A 489 -21.20 -0.61 -31.84
N ARG A 490 -20.47 -1.39 -31.05
CA ARG A 490 -19.00 -1.43 -31.08
C ARG A 490 -18.46 -1.84 -32.45
N ALA A 491 -18.97 -2.91 -33.04
CA ALA A 491 -18.54 -3.37 -34.36
C ALA A 491 -18.82 -2.34 -35.45
N ALA A 492 -19.98 -1.67 -35.39
CA ALA A 492 -20.36 -0.60 -36.30
C ALA A 492 -19.44 0.63 -36.17
N ALA A 493 -19.00 0.94 -34.94
CA ALA A 493 -18.09 2.03 -34.65
C ALA A 493 -16.62 1.76 -35.04
N LYS A 494 -16.26 0.51 -35.36
CA LYS A 494 -14.94 0.07 -35.85
C LYS A 494 -13.78 0.47 -34.92
N PRO A 495 -13.55 -0.30 -33.83
CA PRO A 495 -12.51 -0.02 -32.85
C PRO A 495 -11.12 0.11 -33.50
N ASP A 496 -10.46 1.25 -33.32
CA ASP A 496 -9.16 1.56 -33.93
C ASP A 496 -8.08 1.99 -32.92
N THR A 497 -8.48 2.35 -31.70
CA THR A 497 -7.60 2.88 -30.66
C THR A 497 -6.94 1.77 -29.86
N SER A 498 -5.61 1.80 -29.77
CA SER A 498 -4.80 0.78 -29.08
C SER A 498 -4.89 0.91 -27.55
N LEU A 499 -5.42 -0.12 -26.87
CA LEU A 499 -5.43 -0.15 -25.40
C LEU A 499 -4.00 -0.24 -24.82
N ASP A 500 -3.09 -0.96 -25.48
CA ASP A 500 -1.68 -1.02 -25.06
C ASP A 500 -1.00 0.36 -25.07
N GLU A 501 -1.16 1.14 -26.15
CA GLU A 501 -0.64 2.50 -26.22
C GLU A 501 -1.32 3.42 -25.18
N TRP A 502 -2.62 3.23 -24.96
CA TRP A 502 -3.38 3.96 -23.96
C TRP A 502 -2.87 3.70 -22.54
N PHE A 503 -2.53 2.45 -22.16
CA PHE A 503 -1.92 2.14 -20.87
C PHE A 503 -0.49 2.71 -20.75
N LYS A 504 0.33 2.59 -21.80
CA LYS A 504 1.70 3.13 -21.82
C LYS A 504 1.75 4.64 -21.58
N ALA A 505 0.78 5.39 -22.12
CA ALA A 505 0.66 6.82 -21.90
C ALA A 505 0.34 7.21 -20.44
N ARG A 506 -0.03 6.24 -19.59
CA ARG A 506 -0.59 6.46 -18.24
C ARG A 506 0.36 6.14 -17.08
N ALA A 507 1.62 5.81 -17.39
CA ALA A 507 2.57 5.22 -16.42
C ALA A 507 2.02 3.96 -15.72
N TYR A 508 1.15 3.22 -16.41
CA TYR A 508 0.55 1.99 -15.91
C TYR A 508 1.54 0.83 -16.03
N PRO A 509 1.95 0.18 -14.92
CA PRO A 509 2.99 -0.83 -14.95
C PRO A 509 2.42 -2.23 -15.23
N GLY A 510 1.81 -2.39 -16.41
CA GLY A 510 1.01 -3.58 -16.72
C GLY A 510 1.73 -4.92 -16.57
N GLU A 511 3.01 -5.02 -16.95
CA GLU A 511 3.81 -6.27 -16.86
C GLU A 511 4.00 -6.79 -15.43
N ARG A 512 3.80 -5.93 -14.44
CA ARG A 512 3.86 -6.28 -13.02
C ARG A 512 2.53 -6.06 -12.30
N THR A 513 1.45 -5.78 -13.02
CA THR A 513 0.14 -5.51 -12.38
C THR A 513 -0.71 -6.78 -12.32
N VAL A 514 -0.93 -7.29 -11.11
CA VAL A 514 -1.79 -8.47 -10.86
C VAL A 514 -3.27 -8.09 -10.99
N LEU A 515 -3.62 -6.99 -10.34
CA LEU A 515 -4.95 -6.39 -10.39
C LEU A 515 -4.73 -4.89 -10.44
N GLY A 516 -5.29 -4.20 -11.42
CA GLY A 516 -5.14 -2.75 -11.49
C GLY A 516 -6.28 -2.06 -12.17
N PHE A 517 -6.42 -0.78 -11.84
CA PHE A 517 -7.44 0.12 -12.33
C PHE A 517 -6.75 1.40 -12.81
N THR A 518 -7.24 1.96 -13.90
CA THR A 518 -6.87 3.30 -14.34
C THR A 518 -8.04 3.98 -15.03
N ALA A 519 -8.19 5.28 -14.81
CA ALA A 519 -9.24 6.09 -15.42
C ALA A 519 -8.73 7.46 -15.83
N THR A 520 -9.36 8.02 -16.85
CA THR A 520 -9.12 9.40 -17.30
C THR A 520 -9.91 10.36 -16.42
N THR A 521 -9.23 11.30 -15.77
CA THR A 521 -9.86 12.40 -15.02
C THR A 521 -9.91 13.65 -15.89
N HIS A 522 -10.86 14.55 -15.63
CA HIS A 522 -11.00 15.81 -16.36
C HIS A 522 -10.86 16.99 -15.41
N GLY A 523 -10.12 18.01 -15.80
CA GLY A 523 -9.90 19.22 -15.01
C GLY A 523 -9.01 19.04 -13.75
N ALA A 524 -8.47 17.84 -13.50
CA ALA A 524 -7.73 17.54 -12.27
C ALA A 524 -6.54 18.49 -12.04
N GLN A 525 -5.76 18.77 -13.10
CA GLN A 525 -4.62 19.69 -13.04
C GLN A 525 -5.03 21.13 -12.70
N ARG A 526 -6.14 21.61 -13.28
CA ARG A 526 -6.71 22.92 -12.96
C ARG A 526 -7.16 22.98 -11.51
N ASP A 527 -7.89 21.97 -11.06
CA ASP A 527 -8.48 21.95 -9.73
C ASP A 527 -7.38 21.84 -8.66
N ALA A 528 -6.34 21.04 -8.90
CA ALA A 528 -5.14 20.99 -8.07
C ALA A 528 -4.42 22.34 -8.01
N TYR A 529 -4.27 23.03 -9.14
CA TYR A 529 -3.67 24.37 -9.17
C TYR A 529 -4.47 25.38 -8.34
N TYR A 530 -5.80 25.39 -8.46
CA TYR A 530 -6.64 26.31 -7.70
C TYR A 530 -6.73 25.96 -6.22
N LEU A 531 -6.67 24.67 -5.86
CA LEU A 531 -6.48 24.24 -4.48
C LEU A 531 -5.16 24.79 -3.92
N TYR A 532 -4.08 24.70 -4.70
CA TYR A 532 -2.78 25.25 -4.33
C TYR A 532 -2.82 26.78 -4.15
N LEU A 533 -3.44 27.53 -5.06
CA LEU A 533 -3.62 28.98 -4.92
C LEU A 533 -4.43 29.35 -3.67
N SER A 534 -5.48 28.59 -3.38
CA SER A 534 -6.30 28.76 -2.18
C SER A 534 -5.49 28.52 -0.90
N LEU A 535 -4.60 27.53 -0.93
CA LEU A 535 -3.68 27.25 0.17
C LEU A 535 -2.65 28.38 0.35
N LEU A 536 -2.08 28.93 -0.71
CA LEU A 536 -1.20 30.09 -0.63
C LEU A 536 -1.91 31.29 -0.02
N GLN A 537 -3.17 31.52 -0.38
CA GLN A 537 -3.98 32.58 0.20
C GLN A 537 -4.26 32.34 1.69
N PHE A 538 -4.59 31.10 2.06
CA PHE A 538 -4.80 30.71 3.46
C PHE A 538 -3.55 30.92 4.31
N ILE A 539 -2.39 30.40 3.87
CA ILE A 539 -1.11 30.61 4.55
C ILE A 539 -0.78 32.10 4.59
N GLY A 540 -1.04 32.81 3.50
CA GLY A 540 -0.86 34.25 3.40
C GLY A 540 -1.63 35.05 4.44
N GLY A 541 -2.91 34.72 4.62
CA GLY A 541 -3.76 35.32 5.65
C GLY A 541 -3.35 34.91 7.07
N ALA A 542 -3.02 33.64 7.29
CA ALA A 542 -2.57 33.12 8.58
C ALA A 542 -1.23 33.70 9.05
N THR A 543 -0.41 34.19 8.12
CA THR A 543 0.93 34.76 8.37
C THR A 543 0.97 36.28 8.22
N GLY A 544 -0.17 36.93 7.98
CA GLY A 544 -0.26 38.38 7.79
C GLY A 544 0.45 38.91 6.53
N SER A 545 0.90 38.06 5.62
CA SER A 545 1.66 38.43 4.42
C SER A 545 0.80 38.84 3.22
N ASN A 546 -0.46 38.38 3.16
CA ASN A 546 -1.43 38.64 2.08
C ASN A 546 -0.76 38.71 0.68
N PRO A 547 -0.17 37.60 0.19
CA PRO A 547 0.47 37.55 -1.12
C PRO A 547 -0.56 37.84 -2.21
N ASP A 548 -0.17 38.63 -3.22
CA ASP A 548 -1.06 38.97 -4.33
C ASP A 548 -1.09 37.83 -5.36
N ILE A 549 -1.97 36.86 -5.09
CA ILE A 549 -2.18 35.70 -5.96
C ILE A 549 -2.78 36.07 -7.33
N SER A 550 -3.25 37.31 -7.53
CA SER A 550 -3.79 37.74 -8.84
C SER A 550 -2.70 37.91 -9.90
N THR A 551 -1.43 38.01 -9.47
CA THR A 551 -0.26 38.03 -10.34
C THR A 551 0.13 36.65 -10.88
N LEU A 552 -0.44 35.58 -10.30
CA LEU A 552 -0.20 34.22 -10.74
C LEU A 552 -1.05 33.89 -11.97
N PRO A 553 -0.50 33.12 -12.94
CA PRO A 553 -1.22 32.82 -14.17
C PRO A 553 -2.48 31.99 -13.87
N SER A 554 -3.53 32.20 -14.64
CA SER A 554 -4.71 31.33 -14.57
C SER A 554 -4.45 29.95 -15.20
N ALA A 555 -5.24 28.93 -14.84
CA ALA A 555 -5.02 27.57 -15.35
C ALA A 555 -5.08 27.48 -16.89
N HIS A 556 -5.99 28.21 -17.54
CA HIS A 556 -6.12 28.19 -19.00
C HIS A 556 -4.92 28.84 -19.71
N THR A 557 -4.23 29.80 -19.07
CA THR A 557 -3.02 30.43 -19.63
C THR A 557 -1.77 29.55 -19.49
N LEU A 558 -1.81 28.56 -18.60
CA LEU A 558 -0.71 27.62 -18.36
C LEU A 558 -0.67 26.47 -19.37
N GLY A 559 -1.73 26.27 -20.17
CA GLY A 559 -1.84 25.11 -21.05
C GLY A 559 -1.82 23.79 -20.27
N LEU A 560 -2.42 23.77 -19.07
CA LEU A 560 -2.50 22.54 -18.28
C LEU A 560 -3.34 21.49 -19.02
N PRO A 561 -2.96 20.20 -18.96
CA PRO A 561 -3.75 19.13 -19.52
C PRO A 561 -5.18 19.14 -18.95
N ASP A 562 -6.17 19.11 -19.83
CA ASP A 562 -7.56 18.92 -19.41
C ASP A 562 -7.81 17.48 -18.94
N LYS A 563 -7.09 16.52 -19.54
CA LYS A 563 -7.11 15.11 -19.16
C LYS A 563 -5.98 14.79 -18.21
N GLY A 564 -6.33 14.21 -17.07
CA GLY A 564 -5.43 13.58 -16.12
C GLY A 564 -5.74 12.09 -15.99
N VAL A 565 -5.11 11.45 -15.02
CA VAL A 565 -5.22 10.02 -14.75
C VAL A 565 -5.20 9.75 -13.27
N VAL A 566 -6.05 8.81 -12.91
CA VAL A 566 -6.02 8.15 -11.61
C VAL A 566 -5.81 6.66 -11.84
N GLY A 567 -5.14 5.99 -10.92
CA GLY A 567 -5.02 4.54 -10.96
C GLY A 567 -4.66 3.95 -9.62
N ALA A 568 -4.89 2.65 -9.47
CA ALA A 568 -4.48 1.88 -8.32
C ALA A 568 -4.15 0.44 -8.77
N GLY A 569 -3.20 -0.20 -8.10
CA GLY A 569 -2.79 -1.55 -8.48
C GLY A 569 -2.21 -2.36 -7.33
N VAL A 570 -2.46 -3.66 -7.38
CA VAL A 570 -1.63 -4.67 -6.74
C VAL A 570 -0.59 -5.11 -7.76
N GLU A 571 0.66 -4.84 -7.45
CA GLU A 571 1.80 -5.16 -8.30
C GLU A 571 2.53 -6.39 -7.76
N ALA A 572 3.00 -7.26 -8.65
CA ALA A 572 3.92 -8.33 -8.34
C ALA A 572 4.92 -8.52 -9.49
N ASP A 573 6.18 -8.69 -9.16
CA ASP A 573 7.20 -9.22 -10.03
C ASP A 573 7.86 -10.42 -9.35
N LYS A 574 8.93 -10.97 -9.94
CA LYS A 574 9.60 -12.18 -9.41
C LYS A 574 10.13 -11.99 -7.97
N ASP A 575 10.40 -10.76 -7.58
CA ASP A 575 11.06 -10.46 -6.32
C ASP A 575 10.31 -9.45 -5.45
N THR A 576 9.29 -8.76 -5.96
CA THR A 576 8.63 -7.66 -5.25
C THR A 576 7.11 -7.80 -5.29
N LEU A 577 6.47 -7.68 -4.13
CA LEU A 577 5.04 -7.41 -4.01
C LEU A 577 4.84 -5.91 -3.75
N GLY A 578 3.86 -5.30 -4.39
CA GLY A 578 3.62 -3.87 -4.29
C GLY A 578 2.14 -3.49 -4.25
N LEU A 579 1.87 -2.36 -3.63
CA LEU A 579 0.63 -1.60 -3.79
C LEU A 579 1.01 -0.27 -4.41
N SER A 580 0.28 0.15 -5.44
CA SER A 580 0.51 1.44 -6.10
C SER A 580 -0.77 2.24 -6.27
N VAL A 581 -0.63 3.55 -6.24
CA VAL A 581 -1.69 4.51 -6.53
C VAL A 581 -1.10 5.65 -7.36
N THR A 582 -1.70 5.90 -8.52
CA THR A 582 -1.33 6.99 -9.43
C THR A 582 -2.31 8.14 -9.28
N TYR A 583 -1.79 9.36 -9.19
CA TYR A 583 -2.55 10.61 -9.05
C TYR A 583 -1.87 11.74 -9.82
N GLU A 584 -2.53 12.89 -9.99
CA GLU A 584 -2.00 13.98 -10.83
C GLU A 584 -1.08 14.90 -10.03
N GLN A 585 -1.57 15.51 -8.95
CA GLN A 585 -0.78 16.44 -8.13
C GLN A 585 -0.71 16.07 -6.66
N SER A 586 -1.81 15.59 -6.07
CA SER A 586 -1.85 15.18 -4.67
C SER A 586 -2.60 13.87 -4.44
N PRO A 587 -2.14 13.01 -3.51
CA PRO A 587 -2.94 11.87 -3.04
C PRO A 587 -4.31 12.29 -2.47
N VAL A 588 -4.48 13.55 -2.05
CA VAL A 588 -5.76 14.07 -1.54
C VAL A 588 -6.83 14.13 -2.66
N GLU A 589 -6.44 14.20 -3.93
CA GLU A 589 -7.36 14.12 -5.09
C GLU A 589 -8.16 12.82 -5.11
N LEU A 590 -7.58 11.74 -4.54
CA LEU A 590 -8.23 10.43 -4.41
C LEU A 590 -9.41 10.47 -3.44
N VAL A 591 -9.42 11.44 -2.53
CA VAL A 591 -10.48 11.66 -1.53
C VAL A 591 -11.46 12.73 -2.00
N GLY A 592 -11.00 13.71 -2.78
CA GLY A 592 -11.77 14.91 -3.16
C GLY A 592 -12.56 14.82 -4.47
N THR A 593 -12.26 13.87 -5.37
CA THR A 593 -12.94 13.80 -6.69
C THR A 593 -14.12 12.83 -6.65
N GLY A 594 -15.32 13.39 -6.49
CA GLY A 594 -16.57 12.66 -6.57
C GLY A 594 -16.74 11.95 -7.93
N SER A 595 -17.13 10.67 -7.87
CA SER A 595 -17.79 9.84 -8.89
C SER A 595 -17.01 8.79 -9.72
N SER A 596 -15.70 8.56 -9.56
CA SER A 596 -15.09 7.35 -10.17
C SER A 596 -13.89 6.73 -9.44
N GLY A 597 -13.10 7.50 -8.69
CA GLY A 597 -11.93 6.99 -7.94
C GLY A 597 -12.29 6.21 -6.66
N LEU A 598 -13.41 6.54 -6.03
CA LEU A 598 -13.87 5.88 -4.81
C LEU A 598 -14.25 4.42 -5.03
N ALA A 599 -14.64 3.99 -6.24
CA ALA A 599 -14.97 2.59 -6.48
C ALA A 599 -13.74 1.68 -6.44
N ALA A 600 -12.60 2.11 -7.03
CA ALA A 600 -11.38 1.31 -7.04
C ALA A 600 -10.68 1.31 -5.67
N VAL A 601 -10.57 2.47 -5.01
CA VAL A 601 -10.06 2.56 -3.64
C VAL A 601 -10.97 1.85 -2.66
N ALA A 602 -12.30 1.93 -2.81
CA ALA A 602 -13.22 1.15 -1.98
C ALA A 602 -13.09 -0.35 -2.26
N VAL A 603 -12.92 -0.80 -3.50
CA VAL A 603 -12.70 -2.23 -3.78
C VAL A 603 -11.38 -2.71 -3.17
N THR A 604 -10.27 -1.97 -3.32
CA THR A 604 -8.98 -2.32 -2.67
C THR A 604 -9.06 -2.23 -1.14
N ALA A 605 -9.74 -1.23 -0.60
CA ALA A 605 -9.97 -1.05 0.83
C ALA A 605 -10.94 -2.09 1.40
N ILE A 606 -11.95 -2.54 0.64
CA ILE A 606 -12.88 -3.61 1.02
C ILE A 606 -12.13 -4.94 1.01
N VAL A 607 -11.30 -5.21 0.01
CA VAL A 607 -10.46 -6.43 -0.03
C VAL A 607 -9.47 -6.45 1.14
N ALA A 608 -8.84 -5.31 1.49
CA ALA A 608 -7.97 -5.20 2.66
C ALA A 608 -8.75 -5.27 4.00
N ALA A 609 -9.94 -4.65 4.07
CA ALA A 609 -10.78 -4.61 5.26
C ALA A 609 -11.55 -5.91 5.53
N VAL A 610 -11.67 -6.81 4.55
CA VAL A 610 -12.18 -8.18 4.77
C VAL A 610 -11.09 -9.09 5.36
N ALA A 611 -9.81 -8.83 5.07
CA ALA A 611 -8.69 -9.63 5.58
C ALA A 611 -8.29 -9.30 7.04
N ILE A 612 -8.41 -8.04 7.47
CA ILE A 612 -7.96 -7.60 8.81
C ILE A 612 -8.85 -8.09 9.98
N PRO A 613 -10.19 -8.06 9.94
CA PRO A 613 -11.01 -8.50 11.06
C PRO A 613 -10.90 -10.00 11.32
N GLN A 614 -10.75 -10.83 10.29
CA GLN A 614 -10.52 -12.28 10.47
C GLN A 614 -9.19 -12.57 11.20
N TYR A 615 -8.14 -11.77 10.96
CA TYR A 615 -6.87 -11.93 11.66
C TYR A 615 -6.97 -11.56 13.14
N GLN A 616 -7.70 -10.50 13.49
CA GLN A 616 -7.94 -10.13 14.89
C GLN A 616 -8.72 -11.22 15.64
N GLU A 617 -9.71 -11.83 15.00
CA GLU A 617 -10.46 -12.94 15.58
C GLU A 617 -9.62 -14.21 15.74
N TYR A 618 -8.72 -14.50 14.80
CA TYR A 618 -7.76 -15.59 14.92
C TYR A 618 -6.79 -15.37 16.09
N MET A 619 -6.23 -14.16 16.25
CA MET A 619 -5.32 -13.84 17.36
C MET A 619 -6.00 -13.96 18.72
N ILE A 620 -7.26 -13.51 18.87
CA ILE A 620 -8.01 -13.66 20.13
C ILE A 620 -8.23 -15.14 20.46
N ARG A 621 -8.57 -15.97 19.45
CA ARG A 621 -8.73 -17.41 19.65
C ARG A 621 -7.40 -18.11 19.99
N ALA A 622 -6.28 -17.64 19.44
CA ALA A 622 -4.95 -18.12 19.77
C ALA A 622 -4.57 -17.81 21.22
N ASP A 623 -4.87 -16.60 21.72
CA ASP A 623 -4.68 -16.24 23.13
C ASP A 623 -5.49 -17.17 24.06
N VAL A 624 -6.73 -17.50 23.69
CA VAL A 624 -7.55 -18.46 24.46
C VAL A 624 -6.90 -19.85 24.49
N GLN A 625 -6.36 -20.32 23.36
CA GLN A 625 -5.67 -21.61 23.29
C GLN A 625 -4.39 -21.63 24.14
N HIS A 626 -3.58 -20.58 24.10
CA HIS A 626 -2.39 -20.49 24.95
C HIS A 626 -2.73 -20.40 26.45
N GLY A 627 -3.86 -19.78 26.80
CA GLY A 627 -4.42 -19.86 28.15
C GLY A 627 -4.72 -21.31 28.55
N LEU A 628 -5.44 -22.04 27.69
CA LEU A 628 -5.83 -23.44 27.91
C LEU A 628 -4.64 -24.39 28.10
N ASP A 629 -3.56 -24.20 27.34
CA ASP A 629 -2.34 -25.03 27.46
C ASP A 629 -1.75 -24.97 28.89
N GLY A 630 -1.94 -23.85 29.59
CA GLY A 630 -1.54 -23.67 30.99
C GLY A 630 -2.36 -24.50 31.99
N LEU A 631 -3.51 -25.06 31.59
CA LEU A 631 -4.41 -25.82 32.47
C LEU A 631 -4.05 -27.30 32.56
N GLU A 632 -3.21 -27.84 31.68
CA GLU A 632 -2.85 -29.27 31.66
C GLU A 632 -2.22 -29.77 32.99
N PRO A 633 -1.27 -29.05 33.62
CA PRO A 633 -0.75 -29.44 34.94
C PRO A 633 -1.84 -29.45 36.04
N VAL A 634 -2.80 -28.53 35.97
CA VAL A 634 -3.90 -28.41 36.93
C VAL A 634 -4.89 -29.57 36.76
N LYS A 635 -5.26 -29.91 35.51
CA LYS A 635 -6.08 -31.10 35.18
C LYS A 635 -5.44 -32.38 35.71
N ALA A 636 -4.12 -32.53 35.53
CA ALA A 636 -3.39 -33.68 36.03
C ALA A 636 -3.45 -33.79 37.57
N ALA A 637 -3.27 -32.68 38.29
CA ALA A 637 -3.35 -32.65 39.76
C ALA A 637 -4.76 -33.00 40.26
N VAL A 638 -5.81 -32.44 39.65
CA VAL A 638 -7.21 -32.75 39.97
C VAL A 638 -7.53 -34.22 39.73
N ALA A 639 -7.09 -34.76 38.58
CA ALA A 639 -7.29 -36.15 38.21
C ALA A 639 -6.56 -37.12 39.16
N GLN A 640 -5.30 -36.83 39.50
CA GLN A 640 -4.54 -37.64 40.46
C GLN A 640 -5.20 -37.68 41.83
N ARG A 641 -5.69 -36.53 42.32
CA ARG A 641 -6.39 -36.45 43.60
C ARG A 641 -7.69 -37.26 43.59
N ARG A 642 -8.44 -37.20 42.48
CA ARG A 642 -9.66 -38.00 42.29
C ARG A 642 -9.37 -39.49 42.28
N LEU A 643 -8.32 -39.92 41.58
CA LEU A 643 -7.91 -41.31 41.50
C LEU A 643 -7.40 -41.85 42.85
N ALA A 644 -6.70 -41.03 43.63
CA ALA A 644 -6.14 -41.44 44.92
C ALA A 644 -7.18 -41.49 46.06
N SER A 645 -8.16 -40.58 46.06
CA SER A 645 -9.09 -40.41 47.19
C SER A 645 -10.56 -40.75 46.88
N GLY A 646 -10.90 -41.00 45.61
CA GLY A 646 -12.27 -41.23 45.17
C GLY A 646 -13.17 -39.99 45.18
N ARG A 647 -12.64 -38.82 45.56
CA ARG A 647 -13.35 -37.52 45.60
C ARG A 647 -12.55 -36.47 44.85
N PHE A 648 -13.23 -35.53 44.20
CA PHE A 648 -12.53 -34.38 43.60
C PHE A 648 -11.99 -33.45 44.70
N PRO A 649 -10.86 -32.76 44.46
CA PRO A 649 -10.37 -31.74 45.37
C PRO A 649 -11.40 -30.61 45.49
N ALA A 650 -11.59 -30.09 46.70
CA ALA A 650 -12.55 -29.03 46.94
C ALA A 650 -12.04 -27.62 46.59
N ASN A 651 -10.72 -27.48 46.36
CA ASN A 651 -10.00 -26.25 46.06
C ASN A 651 -8.54 -26.56 45.65
N ASN A 652 -7.78 -25.52 45.27
CA ASN A 652 -6.38 -25.62 44.85
C ASN A 652 -5.48 -26.32 45.89
N ALA A 653 -5.61 -25.94 47.17
CA ALA A 653 -4.82 -26.53 48.24
C ALA A 653 -5.10 -28.02 48.41
N ALA A 654 -6.37 -28.44 48.28
CA ALA A 654 -6.77 -29.85 48.33
C ALA A 654 -6.26 -30.66 47.11
N ALA A 655 -5.95 -29.99 46.00
CA ALA A 655 -5.28 -30.55 44.83
C ALA A 655 -3.73 -30.54 44.95
N GLY A 656 -3.18 -29.93 46.01
CA GLY A 656 -1.73 -29.78 46.19
C GLY A 656 -1.12 -28.64 45.36
N LEU A 657 -1.93 -27.65 44.95
CA LEU A 657 -1.52 -26.50 44.14
C LEU A 657 -1.46 -25.21 44.98
N GLY A 658 -0.77 -24.19 44.44
CA GLY A 658 -0.61 -22.88 45.05
C GLY A 658 -1.86 -21.99 45.01
N ALA A 659 -1.70 -20.73 45.42
CA ALA A 659 -2.75 -19.72 45.35
C ALA A 659 -3.19 -19.48 43.88
N PRO A 660 -4.45 -19.11 43.62
CA PRO A 660 -4.99 -18.98 42.26
C PRO A 660 -4.15 -18.13 41.31
N GLU A 661 -3.64 -16.99 41.80
CA GLU A 661 -2.85 -16.02 41.04
C GLU A 661 -1.44 -16.55 40.72
N SER A 662 -0.94 -17.52 41.50
CA SER A 662 0.37 -18.14 41.26
C SER A 662 0.34 -19.27 40.23
N LEU A 663 -0.86 -19.67 39.77
CA LEU A 663 -1.05 -20.75 38.81
C LEU A 663 -1.26 -20.25 37.37
N GLY A 664 -1.45 -18.94 37.19
CA GLY A 664 -1.61 -18.31 35.89
C GLY A 664 -0.41 -18.46 34.95
N ASN A 665 -0.57 -17.99 33.71
CA ASN A 665 0.47 -17.98 32.69
C ASN A 665 0.53 -16.60 32.01
N ASP A 666 1.22 -16.49 30.87
CA ASP A 666 1.31 -15.25 30.10
C ASP A 666 -0.05 -14.64 29.72
N TYR A 667 -1.17 -15.40 29.80
CA TYR A 667 -2.52 -14.99 29.40
C TYR A 667 -3.56 -15.08 30.53
N LEU A 668 -3.39 -16.01 31.47
CA LEU A 668 -4.28 -16.24 32.60
C LEU A 668 -3.75 -15.53 33.85
N GLY A 669 -4.60 -14.71 34.48
CA GLY A 669 -4.29 -14.04 35.75
C GLY A 669 -4.58 -14.88 36.99
N SER A 670 -5.53 -15.82 36.92
CA SER A 670 -5.84 -16.73 38.03
C SER A 670 -6.44 -18.06 37.56
N ILE A 671 -6.21 -19.11 38.35
CA ILE A 671 -6.84 -20.43 38.18
C ILE A 671 -7.38 -20.93 39.51
N GLU A 672 -8.69 -21.21 39.56
CA GLU A 672 -9.39 -21.68 40.75
C GLU A 672 -10.02 -23.06 40.53
N ILE A 673 -9.96 -23.91 41.55
CA ILE A 673 -10.64 -25.21 41.58
C ILE A 673 -11.89 -25.12 42.44
N GLY A 674 -13.02 -25.52 41.87
CA GLY A 674 -14.31 -25.61 42.54
C GLY A 674 -14.50 -26.90 43.35
N PRO A 675 -15.55 -26.97 44.20
CA PRO A 675 -15.82 -28.11 45.07
C PRO A 675 -16.10 -29.43 44.31
N GLY A 676 -16.54 -29.36 43.05
CA GLY A 676 -16.76 -30.51 42.17
C GLY A 676 -15.53 -30.87 41.34
N GLY A 677 -14.41 -30.16 41.49
CA GLY A 677 -13.19 -30.33 40.69
C GLY A 677 -13.19 -29.53 39.39
N GLU A 678 -14.16 -28.63 39.19
CA GLU A 678 -14.18 -27.68 38.09
C GLU A 678 -12.95 -26.78 38.15
N ILE A 679 -12.32 -26.49 37.01
CA ILE A 679 -11.18 -25.57 36.91
C ILE A 679 -11.66 -24.31 36.20
N THR A 680 -11.71 -23.19 36.91
CA THR A 680 -12.04 -21.88 36.37
C THR A 680 -10.77 -21.07 36.16
N ALA A 681 -10.50 -20.71 34.92
CA ALA A 681 -9.33 -19.94 34.51
C ALA A 681 -9.76 -18.55 34.03
N THR A 682 -9.19 -17.49 34.60
CA THR A 682 -9.55 -16.10 34.28
C THR A 682 -8.44 -15.43 33.47
N PHE A 683 -8.81 -14.80 32.35
CA PHE A 683 -7.88 -14.05 31.51
C PHE A 683 -7.59 -12.65 32.06
N ASP A 684 -6.33 -12.23 31.95
CA ASP A 684 -5.88 -10.89 32.36
C ASP A 684 -5.05 -10.24 31.26
N SER A 685 -5.39 -8.99 30.93
CA SER A 685 -4.67 -8.16 29.95
C SER A 685 -3.73 -7.14 30.60
N THR A 686 -3.60 -7.18 31.93
CA THR A 686 -2.77 -6.25 32.69
C THR A 686 -1.32 -6.76 32.71
N PRO A 687 -0.33 -5.95 32.29
CA PRO A 687 1.08 -6.35 32.36
C PRO A 687 1.45 -6.83 33.77
N PRO A 688 2.12 -7.99 33.92
CA PRO A 688 2.92 -8.67 32.89
C PRO A 688 2.15 -9.60 31.94
N HIS A 689 0.84 -9.81 32.13
CA HIS A 689 0.02 -10.64 31.25
C HIS A 689 -0.24 -9.97 29.90
N LYS A 690 -0.45 -10.77 28.86
CA LYS A 690 -0.49 -10.38 27.45
C LYS A 690 -1.79 -10.75 26.75
N ALA A 691 -2.83 -11.18 27.49
CA ALA A 691 -4.11 -11.49 26.86
C ALA A 691 -4.69 -10.27 26.15
N ASN A 692 -5.35 -10.50 25.02
CA ASN A 692 -6.09 -9.46 24.33
C ASN A 692 -7.06 -8.75 25.29
N ALA A 693 -7.17 -7.41 25.20
CA ALA A 693 -8.08 -6.63 26.03
C ALA A 693 -9.56 -7.07 25.94
N LYS A 694 -9.98 -7.71 24.85
CA LYS A 694 -11.32 -8.29 24.71
C LYS A 694 -11.56 -9.54 25.56
N LEU A 695 -10.51 -10.19 26.04
CA LEU A 695 -10.57 -11.35 26.93
C LEU A 695 -10.47 -10.96 28.41
N ALA A 696 -10.15 -9.71 28.73
CA ALA A 696 -9.92 -9.28 30.11
C ALA A 696 -11.13 -9.58 31.00
N GLY A 697 -10.92 -10.38 32.06
CA GLY A 697 -11.97 -10.82 32.97
C GLY A 697 -12.89 -11.93 32.44
N GLY A 698 -12.73 -12.35 31.18
CA GLY A 698 -13.38 -13.54 30.64
C GLY A 698 -12.83 -14.82 31.27
N GLN A 699 -13.67 -15.85 31.34
CA GLN A 699 -13.37 -17.10 32.02
C GLN A 699 -13.56 -18.31 31.12
N VAL A 700 -12.71 -19.31 31.30
CA VAL A 700 -12.89 -20.66 30.77
C VAL A 700 -13.02 -21.64 31.92
N VAL A 701 -14.02 -22.50 31.86
CA VAL A 701 -14.37 -23.47 32.89
C VAL A 701 -14.22 -24.88 32.33
N LEU A 702 -13.33 -25.67 32.93
CA LEU A 702 -13.17 -27.09 32.64
C LEU A 702 -13.90 -27.94 33.69
N THR A 703 -14.91 -28.69 33.27
CA THR A 703 -15.69 -29.56 34.16
C THR A 703 -15.27 -31.02 33.97
N PRO A 704 -14.84 -31.72 35.04
CA PRO A 704 -14.43 -33.11 34.93
C PRO A 704 -15.63 -34.07 34.89
N GLU A 705 -15.62 -35.01 33.95
CA GLU A 705 -16.60 -36.10 33.84
C GLU A 705 -15.92 -37.45 34.04
N VAL A 706 -16.41 -38.23 35.01
CA VAL A 706 -15.88 -39.57 35.26
C VAL A 706 -16.49 -40.55 34.27
N THR A 707 -15.70 -41.02 33.31
CA THR A 707 -16.11 -42.03 32.32
C THR A 707 -15.36 -43.32 32.57
N GLY A 708 -16.00 -44.25 33.31
CA GLY A 708 -15.38 -45.53 33.68
C GLY A 708 -14.17 -45.33 34.61
N LYS A 709 -12.96 -45.63 34.12
CA LYS A 709 -11.69 -45.44 34.85
C LYS A 709 -10.90 -44.20 34.42
N ALA A 710 -11.43 -43.40 33.49
CA ALA A 710 -10.81 -42.18 33.00
C ALA A 710 -11.63 -40.94 33.40
N ILE A 711 -10.97 -39.78 33.43
CA ILE A 711 -11.60 -38.47 33.63
C ILE A 711 -11.54 -37.73 32.30
N ALA A 712 -12.71 -37.49 31.71
CA ALA A 712 -12.88 -36.61 30.56
C ALA A 712 -13.12 -35.17 31.06
N TRP A 713 -12.93 -34.18 30.19
CA TRP A 713 -13.14 -32.77 30.52
C TRP A 713 -14.05 -32.13 29.49
N ARG A 714 -15.10 -31.47 29.95
CA ARG A 714 -15.87 -30.52 29.13
C ARG A 714 -15.31 -29.13 29.33
N CYS A 715 -15.38 -28.31 28.29
CA CYS A 715 -14.90 -26.94 28.36
C CYS A 715 -15.99 -25.98 27.92
N SER A 716 -16.29 -25.00 28.78
CA SER A 716 -17.21 -23.90 28.51
C SER A 716 -16.53 -22.58 28.85
N ALA A 717 -17.12 -21.45 28.46
CA ALA A 717 -16.58 -20.14 28.77
C ALA A 717 -17.69 -19.14 29.15
N GLU A 718 -17.31 -18.16 29.97
CA GLU A 718 -18.17 -17.07 30.41
C GLU A 718 -17.48 -15.73 30.10
N GLY A 719 -18.24 -14.75 29.60
CA GLY A 719 -17.69 -13.44 29.24
C GLY A 719 -16.80 -13.42 27.98
N ILE A 720 -16.65 -14.56 27.29
CA ILE A 720 -15.92 -14.68 26.00
C ILE A 720 -16.92 -15.04 24.90
N GLN A 721 -16.84 -14.38 23.74
CA GLN A 721 -17.72 -14.64 22.61
C GLN A 721 -17.43 -16.03 22.01
N GLU A 722 -18.47 -16.78 21.65
CA GLU A 722 -18.34 -18.15 21.12
C GLU A 722 -17.41 -18.25 19.89
N LYS A 723 -17.45 -17.24 19.01
CA LYS A 723 -16.59 -17.17 17.83
C LYS A 723 -15.09 -17.06 18.17
N ASP A 724 -14.76 -16.56 19.35
CA ASP A 724 -13.40 -16.35 19.82
C ASP A 724 -12.89 -17.57 20.63
N LEU A 725 -13.73 -18.59 20.85
CA LEU A 725 -13.36 -19.85 21.51
C LEU A 725 -12.91 -20.93 20.50
N PRO A 726 -11.91 -21.77 20.85
CA PRO A 726 -11.66 -23.04 20.18
C PRO A 726 -12.90 -23.93 20.21
N GLU A 727 -13.06 -24.81 19.21
CA GLU A 727 -14.22 -25.72 19.13
C GLU A 727 -14.36 -26.60 20.38
N ALA A 728 -13.23 -27.01 20.97
CA ALA A 728 -13.21 -27.82 22.19
C ALA A 728 -13.80 -27.13 23.42
N CYS A 729 -14.02 -25.80 23.39
CA CYS A 729 -14.50 -25.00 24.53
C CYS A 729 -15.87 -24.35 24.30
N ARG A 730 -16.66 -24.92 23.39
CA ARG A 730 -18.02 -24.47 23.07
C ARG A 730 -19.10 -25.38 23.64
N ASP A 731 -18.77 -26.18 24.66
CA ASP A 731 -19.80 -26.97 25.35
C ASP A 731 -20.74 -26.03 26.09
N ALA A 732 -22.02 -26.42 26.21
CA ALA A 732 -22.97 -25.69 27.03
C ALA A 732 -22.48 -25.67 28.50
N PRO A 733 -22.53 -24.52 29.20
CA PRO A 733 -22.23 -24.47 30.62
C PRO A 733 -23.12 -25.46 31.37
N ILE A 734 -22.52 -26.31 32.20
CA ILE A 734 -23.30 -27.18 33.09
C ILE A 734 -23.76 -26.28 34.25
N GLU A 735 -25.07 -25.98 34.31
CA GLU A 735 -25.65 -25.35 35.50
C GLU A 735 -25.49 -26.31 36.70
N PRO A 736 -25.13 -25.78 37.90
CA PRO A 736 -24.74 -26.59 39.06
C PRO A 736 -25.81 -27.55 39.59
#